data_AF-A0A936GTU5-F1
#
_entry.id   AF-A0A936GTU5-F1
#
_cell.length_a   1.000
_cell.length_b   1.000
_cell.length_c   1.000
_cell.angle_alpha   90.00
_cell.angle_beta   90.00
_cell.angle_gamma   90.00
#
_symmetry.space_group_name_H-M   'P 1'
#
loop_
_entity.id
_entity.type
_entity.pdbx_description
1 polymer ?
#
loop_
_entity_poly.entity_id
_entity_poly.type
_entity_poly.pdbx_seq_one_letter_code
_entity_poly.pdbx_strand_id
1 'polypeptide(L)'
;MKRILIAIIILFNVALVVEAQQVCVGTPGQITWQVYRGLYDDEVNEMLTWPDYPYHPYDTKILYNSKSDLNYDNYMGASIRGFIYVPQSDSVTFNITGNEQARFYLSTDASPANKVLRAYLNASTNTEEYAKYPTQTSVKLYLQSGINYYFEILYVDGTGSDFAYLWWKAPFVDINNWKTITADYLKNVACLPTECPVKGTPCDDGDATTTNDVEDGYCHCTGTKASTNSCVGERARLENYRYDNITGSELNELYINPAFPAMPAFTEVLPLFGRPYSSTLTNNGRLTQAFLKVPVSGNYKFNVTGDDQTVLYLSSDDDPANKQAHQCLVSGYTNPTQNDKYQWQSTAFIYLDSSQYYYIELNSKQATGGSHFGVFWQTPFTEAGVWKRLPATFLYNYDCTLACMPLGSACNDGNEFTNDDVYDEDCNCTGTPCTGVDCDSPIASYVPFEKCNVTDQIDNRLDNNWLSCKKLVSPNPARDSGHWIKYDLGEIHRVLTTQVWNYNVPNQTSKGFQSVAVDYSEDGVSWQNFGNFTWQLASGEGSYGGFAGPDFMGLSARYILFSCLDPGIDCKGLGKVAFKAVYCPNQGTACDDHNPATTNDQYNDECECVGINLLENLCEEQFVILGDSMLIPNNYSAIQYVQSMSQISSNQATSFIGGAYVVMNPGFESEEGAVFIAAIDTCSSTTANGSRIAARMAKRQAKKPVDQPEKMMTVLQNADNDIVDVTFYVPGKADVKLEILDEQLNPVNVIIQHEYTNMGHYSKRFRTKKLDSGLYTMAYHMGGQTYYEKWSVK
;
A
#
# COMPACT_ATOMS: atom_id res chain seq x y z
N MET A 1 60.11 -59.27 67.66
CA MET A 1 58.73 -58.73 67.72
C MET A 1 58.57 -57.79 66.52
N LYS A 2 58.44 -58.35 65.31
CA LYS A 2 57.21 -58.83 64.61
C LYS A 2 56.48 -57.70 63.89
N ARG A 3 56.98 -57.36 62.69
CA ARG A 3 56.19 -57.14 61.47
C ARG A 3 57.09 -57.36 60.25
N ILE A 4 56.61 -58.24 59.38
CA ILE A 4 57.27 -58.77 58.19
C ILE A 4 56.84 -57.88 57.01
N LEU A 5 57.81 -57.39 56.23
CA LEU A 5 57.60 -56.77 54.93
C LEU A 5 58.04 -57.77 53.85
N ILE A 6 57.12 -58.22 53.01
CA ILE A 6 57.42 -58.85 51.71
C ILE A 6 56.41 -58.30 50.70
N ALA A 7 56.95 -57.81 49.58
CA ALA A 7 56.23 -57.40 48.38
C ALA A 7 55.81 -58.62 47.54
N ILE A 8 54.73 -58.49 46.75
CA ILE A 8 54.58 -58.92 45.33
C ILE A 8 53.08 -58.89 44.93
N ILE A 9 52.88 -58.43 43.69
CA ILE A 9 51.68 -58.21 42.87
C ILE A 9 50.71 -59.41 42.81
N ILE A 10 49.38 -59.19 42.85
CA ILE A 10 48.31 -59.93 42.14
C ILE A 10 47.00 -59.10 42.13
N LEU A 11 46.33 -59.17 40.98
CA LEU A 11 45.08 -58.52 40.56
C LEU A 11 43.90 -58.62 41.55
N PHE A 12 43.13 -57.53 41.66
CA PHE A 12 41.69 -57.62 41.93
C PHE A 12 40.91 -56.64 41.04
N ASN A 13 39.98 -57.22 40.29
CA ASN A 13 38.97 -56.56 39.46
C ASN A 13 38.20 -55.51 40.27
N VAL A 14 38.24 -54.26 39.82
CA VAL A 14 37.16 -53.30 40.10
C VAL A 14 36.42 -53.14 38.79
N ALA A 15 35.24 -53.77 38.73
CA ALA A 15 34.24 -53.43 37.74
C ALA A 15 33.89 -51.94 37.94
N LEU A 16 34.47 -51.07 37.11
CA LEU A 16 33.96 -49.74 36.88
C LEU A 16 32.64 -49.92 36.14
N VAL A 17 31.55 -50.01 36.91
CA VAL A 17 30.24 -49.67 36.40
C VAL A 17 30.31 -48.18 36.07
N VAL A 18 30.58 -47.88 34.81
CA VAL A 18 30.29 -46.57 34.25
C VAL A 18 28.77 -46.52 34.24
N GLU A 19 28.16 -45.94 35.27
CA GLU A 19 26.81 -45.41 35.15
C GLU A 19 26.88 -44.33 34.06
N ALA A 20 26.54 -44.74 32.85
CA ALA A 20 26.43 -43.85 31.71
C ALA A 20 25.44 -42.74 32.09
N GLN A 21 25.83 -41.50 31.85
CA GLN A 21 25.08 -40.29 32.12
C GLN A 21 23.80 -40.26 31.25
N GLN A 22 22.79 -41.00 31.70
CA GLN A 22 21.50 -41.24 31.06
C GLN A 22 20.50 -40.14 31.48
N VAL A 23 20.80 -38.87 31.22
CA VAL A 23 20.10 -37.78 31.92
C VAL A 23 18.83 -37.28 31.19
N CYS A 24 18.65 -37.59 29.91
CA CYS A 24 17.64 -36.90 29.09
C CYS A 24 16.75 -37.79 28.21
N VAL A 25 16.92 -39.11 28.24
CA VAL A 25 16.13 -40.03 27.40
C VAL A 25 14.76 -40.25 28.05
N GLY A 26 13.72 -39.80 27.37
CA GLY A 26 12.33 -39.89 27.80
C GLY A 26 11.59 -41.11 27.27
N THR A 27 10.25 -41.00 27.26
CA THR A 27 9.33 -42.08 26.91
C THR A 27 9.68 -42.72 25.55
N PRO A 28 9.90 -44.05 25.49
CA PRO A 28 10.09 -44.76 24.23
C PRO A 28 8.85 -44.71 23.33
N GLY A 29 9.05 -44.82 22.02
CA GLY A 29 7.96 -44.89 21.05
C GLY A 29 7.53 -43.54 20.48
N GLN A 30 8.02 -42.43 21.03
CA GLN A 30 7.49 -41.11 20.72
C GLN A 30 8.56 -40.02 20.70
N ILE A 31 8.31 -38.93 19.98
CA ILE A 31 9.16 -37.74 19.90
C ILE A 31 8.29 -36.48 19.95
N THR A 32 8.90 -35.36 20.33
CA THR A 32 8.19 -34.07 20.42
C THR A 32 8.40 -33.26 19.14
N TRP A 33 7.31 -32.73 18.60
CA TRP A 33 7.27 -31.75 17.52
C TRP A 33 6.72 -30.42 18.04
N GLN A 34 7.46 -29.35 17.82
CA GLN A 34 7.16 -28.00 18.31
C GLN A 34 7.08 -27.06 17.12
N VAL A 35 6.01 -26.25 17.05
CA VAL A 35 5.74 -25.31 15.96
C VAL A 35 5.82 -23.88 16.48
N TYR A 36 6.38 -22.96 15.68
CA TYR A 36 6.54 -21.53 15.94
C TYR A 36 5.93 -20.78 14.75
N ARG A 37 5.12 -19.75 15.00
CA ARG A 37 4.34 -19.06 13.95
C ARG A 37 4.73 -17.59 13.81
N GLY A 38 4.38 -17.02 12.66
CA GLY A 38 4.52 -15.60 12.40
C GLY A 38 5.93 -15.18 12.00
N LEU A 39 6.76 -16.14 11.56
CA LEU A 39 8.12 -15.86 11.11
C LEU A 39 8.10 -14.84 9.96
N TYR A 40 9.11 -13.96 9.93
CA TYR A 40 9.20 -12.94 8.90
C TYR A 40 9.79 -13.45 7.58
N ASP A 41 10.39 -14.63 7.60
CA ASP A 41 11.11 -15.22 6.48
C ASP A 41 11.07 -16.76 6.57
N ASP A 42 11.30 -17.44 5.44
CA ASP A 42 11.31 -18.90 5.29
C ASP A 42 12.73 -19.49 5.41
N GLU A 43 13.61 -18.80 6.15
CA GLU A 43 14.97 -19.26 6.44
C GLU A 43 15.06 -19.87 7.84
N VAL A 44 15.79 -20.99 7.99
CA VAL A 44 15.97 -21.61 9.33
C VAL A 44 16.61 -20.62 10.32
N ASN A 45 17.44 -19.69 9.84
CA ASN A 45 18.04 -18.66 10.68
C ASN A 45 17.01 -17.67 11.25
N GLU A 46 15.90 -17.42 10.54
CA GLU A 46 14.77 -16.64 11.08
C GLU A 46 14.18 -17.33 12.31
N MET A 47 13.88 -18.63 12.20
CA MET A 47 13.42 -19.41 13.34
C MET A 47 14.43 -19.40 14.50
N LEU A 48 15.73 -19.51 14.22
CA LEU A 48 16.77 -19.48 15.27
C LEU A 48 16.86 -18.13 15.98
N THR A 49 16.61 -17.03 15.27
CA THR A 49 16.58 -15.68 15.85
C THR A 49 15.22 -15.29 16.41
N TRP A 50 14.19 -16.11 16.18
CA TRP A 50 12.84 -15.87 16.69
C TRP A 50 12.84 -15.85 18.22
N PRO A 51 12.17 -14.86 18.86
CA PRO A 51 12.15 -14.68 20.31
C PRO A 51 11.69 -15.91 21.08
N ASP A 52 10.67 -16.58 20.54
CA ASP A 52 9.98 -17.68 21.20
C ASP A 52 10.74 -19.00 21.06
N TYR A 53 11.58 -19.15 20.03
CA TYR A 53 12.38 -20.36 19.86
C TYR A 53 13.54 -20.39 20.88
N PRO A 54 13.83 -21.50 21.56
CA PRO A 54 13.14 -22.79 21.56
C PRO A 54 12.14 -23.01 22.72
N TYR A 55 11.83 -21.97 23.50
CA TYR A 55 11.18 -22.10 24.81
C TYR A 55 9.64 -21.95 24.77
N HIS A 56 9.10 -21.32 23.73
CA HIS A 56 7.70 -20.94 23.59
C HIS A 56 7.11 -21.37 22.25
N PRO A 57 6.99 -22.68 22.00
CA PRO A 57 6.26 -23.14 20.82
C PRO A 57 4.80 -22.67 20.86
N TYR A 58 4.26 -22.32 19.71
CA TYR A 58 2.84 -22.07 19.52
C TYR A 58 2.01 -23.35 19.71
N ASP A 59 2.51 -24.48 19.21
CA ASP A 59 1.89 -25.80 19.40
C ASP A 59 2.96 -26.87 19.64
N THR A 60 2.62 -27.86 20.46
CA THR A 60 3.48 -28.99 20.80
C THR A 60 2.70 -30.28 20.63
N LYS A 61 3.19 -31.17 19.76
CA LYS A 61 2.60 -32.49 19.50
C LYS A 61 3.57 -33.63 19.75
N ILE A 62 3.00 -34.80 20.02
CA ILE A 62 3.73 -36.06 20.09
C ILE A 62 3.60 -36.78 18.76
N LEU A 63 4.74 -37.12 18.15
CA LEU A 63 4.81 -37.93 16.94
C LEU A 63 5.31 -39.35 17.28
N TYR A 64 4.79 -40.33 16.54
CA TYR A 64 5.17 -41.75 16.67
C TYR A 64 6.02 -42.24 15.50
N ASN A 65 6.52 -41.30 14.69
CA ASN A 65 7.44 -41.52 13.58
C ASN A 65 8.19 -40.21 13.27
N SER A 66 9.19 -40.28 12.40
CA SER A 66 10.07 -39.16 12.05
C SER A 66 9.56 -38.23 10.95
N LYS A 67 8.24 -38.12 10.77
CA LYS A 67 7.58 -37.21 9.82
C LYS A 67 6.73 -36.19 10.59
N SER A 68 6.85 -34.92 10.24
CA SER A 68 5.87 -33.90 10.63
C SER A 68 4.49 -34.21 10.05
N ASP A 69 3.47 -33.50 10.53
CA ASP A 69 2.22 -33.39 9.78
C ASP A 69 2.51 -32.66 8.44
N LEU A 70 1.69 -32.93 7.43
CA LEU A 70 1.74 -32.27 6.12
C LEU A 70 0.75 -31.11 6.11
N ASN A 71 1.16 -29.95 5.59
CA ASN A 71 0.31 -28.78 5.39
C ASN A 71 -0.34 -28.29 6.69
N TYR A 72 0.44 -28.14 7.75
CA TYR A 72 -0.05 -27.71 9.05
C TYR A 72 -0.37 -26.21 9.12
N ASP A 73 0.45 -25.33 8.53
CA ASP A 73 0.26 -23.85 8.53
C ASP A 73 1.24 -23.15 7.56
N ASN A 74 1.12 -21.83 7.35
CA ASN A 74 2.08 -21.02 6.59
C ASN A 74 2.91 -20.11 7.53
N TYR A 75 4.05 -19.59 7.05
CA TYR A 75 4.94 -18.68 7.77
C TYR A 75 5.34 -19.22 9.16
N MET A 76 5.77 -20.48 9.17
CA MET A 76 6.10 -21.21 10.38
C MET A 76 7.56 -21.66 10.41
N GLY A 77 8.05 -21.92 11.63
CA GLY A 77 9.20 -22.77 11.88
C GLY A 77 8.80 -23.93 12.76
N ALA A 78 9.51 -25.04 12.68
CA ALA A 78 9.24 -26.17 13.53
C ALA A 78 10.49 -27.00 13.84
N SER A 79 10.48 -27.59 15.05
CA SER A 79 11.52 -28.47 15.53
C SER A 79 10.96 -29.83 15.91
N ILE A 80 11.59 -30.91 15.45
CA ILE A 80 11.34 -32.28 15.91
C ILE A 80 12.56 -32.75 16.69
N ARG A 81 12.38 -33.16 17.94
CA ARG A 81 13.48 -33.54 18.85
C ARG A 81 13.23 -34.89 19.50
N GLY A 82 14.29 -35.70 19.59
CA GLY A 82 14.21 -37.03 20.17
C GLY A 82 15.55 -37.72 20.23
N PHE A 83 15.50 -39.03 20.47
CA PHE A 83 16.64 -39.92 20.38
C PHE A 83 16.37 -41.02 19.37
N ILE A 84 17.40 -41.36 18.58
CA ILE A 84 17.42 -42.56 17.74
C ILE A 84 18.16 -43.65 18.50
N TYR A 85 17.57 -44.83 18.56
CA TYR A 85 18.15 -46.05 19.12
C TYR A 85 18.15 -47.15 18.06
N VAL A 86 19.28 -47.84 17.89
CA VAL A 86 19.40 -48.95 16.92
C VAL A 86 19.48 -50.29 17.65
N PRO A 87 18.80 -51.35 17.17
CA PRO A 87 18.83 -52.67 17.82
C PRO A 87 20.15 -53.41 17.58
N GLN A 88 20.84 -53.10 16.48
CA GLN A 88 22.11 -53.71 16.07
C GLN A 88 23.10 -52.62 15.67
N SER A 89 24.36 -52.80 16.06
CA SER A 89 25.45 -51.91 15.65
C SER A 89 25.75 -52.08 14.17
N ASP A 90 25.51 -51.06 13.36
CA ASP A 90 25.76 -51.10 11.92
C ASP A 90 25.81 -49.70 11.30
N SER A 91 26.13 -49.64 10.00
CA SER A 91 26.10 -48.43 9.21
C SER A 91 24.68 -48.05 8.80
N VAL A 92 24.31 -46.81 9.07
CA VAL A 92 23.03 -46.19 8.74
C VAL A 92 23.27 -45.00 7.82
N THR A 93 22.40 -44.81 6.82
CA THR A 93 22.38 -43.60 5.99
C THR A 93 21.06 -42.88 6.21
N PHE A 94 21.09 -41.58 6.45
CA PHE A 94 19.90 -40.76 6.64
C PHE A 94 19.63 -39.91 5.40
N ASN A 95 18.36 -39.59 5.16
CA ASN A 95 17.93 -38.63 4.15
C ASN A 95 16.81 -37.75 4.72
N ILE A 96 16.82 -36.46 4.41
CA ILE A 96 15.80 -35.50 4.82
C ILE A 96 15.10 -34.98 3.57
N THR A 97 13.77 -35.06 3.53
CA THR A 97 12.94 -34.33 2.56
C THR A 97 12.11 -33.30 3.32
N GLY A 98 11.80 -32.19 2.67
CA GLY A 98 11.02 -31.12 3.28
C GLY A 98 10.69 -29.99 2.32
N ASN A 99 9.85 -29.08 2.80
CA ASN A 99 9.47 -27.83 2.15
C ASN A 99 9.24 -26.76 3.24
N GLU A 100 9.91 -25.60 3.21
CA GLU A 100 10.96 -25.15 2.28
C GLU A 100 12.37 -25.61 2.69
N GLN A 101 12.94 -25.08 3.77
CA GLN A 101 14.28 -25.43 4.24
C GLN A 101 14.21 -26.42 5.39
N ALA A 102 15.08 -27.44 5.39
CA ALA A 102 15.19 -28.37 6.51
C ALA A 102 16.64 -28.72 6.84
N ARG A 103 16.92 -28.96 8.12
CA ARG A 103 18.21 -29.36 8.69
C ARG A 103 18.01 -30.59 9.57
N PHE A 104 18.81 -31.61 9.38
CA PHE A 104 18.87 -32.77 10.26
C PHE A 104 20.21 -32.84 10.99
N TYR A 105 20.16 -32.71 12.31
CA TYR A 105 21.28 -32.87 13.22
C TYR A 105 21.19 -34.21 13.93
N LEU A 106 22.33 -34.91 14.01
CA LEU A 106 22.48 -36.12 14.82
C LEU A 106 23.74 -35.98 15.67
N SER A 107 23.57 -36.11 16.98
CA SER A 107 24.65 -36.13 17.95
C SER A 107 25.51 -37.38 17.84
N THR A 108 26.75 -37.27 18.28
CA THR A 108 27.66 -38.41 18.42
C THR A 108 27.31 -39.29 19.63
N ASP A 109 26.46 -38.81 20.53
CA ASP A 109 26.01 -39.50 21.74
C ASP A 109 24.63 -38.98 22.20
N ALA A 110 24.29 -39.18 23.47
CA ALA A 110 23.04 -38.73 24.06
C ALA A 110 23.01 -37.21 24.38
N SER A 111 24.12 -36.50 24.27
CA SER A 111 24.22 -35.07 24.61
C SER A 111 23.79 -34.20 23.43
N PRO A 112 22.84 -33.27 23.59
CA PRO A 112 22.50 -32.28 22.56
C PRO A 112 23.68 -31.38 22.17
N ALA A 113 24.64 -31.16 23.06
CA ALA A 113 25.83 -30.33 22.81
C ALA A 113 26.75 -30.91 21.73
N ASN A 114 26.68 -32.23 21.49
CA ASN A 114 27.53 -32.94 20.53
C ASN A 114 26.84 -33.13 19.16
N LYS A 115 25.77 -32.37 18.87
CA LYS A 115 25.01 -32.44 17.62
C LYS A 115 25.85 -32.01 16.41
N VAL A 116 25.75 -32.78 15.32
CA VAL A 116 26.44 -32.50 14.05
C VAL A 116 25.40 -32.47 12.93
N LEU A 117 25.45 -31.45 12.06
CA LEU A 117 24.59 -31.39 10.87
C LEU A 117 24.95 -32.56 9.94
N ARG A 118 23.99 -33.46 9.68
CA ARG A 118 24.21 -34.68 8.88
C ARG A 118 23.60 -34.60 7.49
N ALA A 119 22.49 -33.88 7.34
CA ALA A 119 21.81 -33.70 6.07
C ALA A 119 20.98 -32.42 6.08
N TYR A 120 20.79 -31.79 4.92
CA TYR A 120 20.00 -30.57 4.79
C TYR A 120 19.54 -30.29 3.35
N LEU A 121 18.53 -29.44 3.23
CA LEU A 121 18.04 -28.85 1.98
C LEU A 121 17.73 -27.36 2.20
N ASN A 122 18.10 -26.53 1.22
CA ASN A 122 17.90 -25.07 1.24
C ASN A 122 16.69 -24.61 0.42
N ALA A 123 15.96 -25.56 -0.16
CA ALA A 123 14.77 -25.33 -0.96
C ALA A 123 13.94 -26.61 -1.01
N SER A 124 12.69 -26.48 -1.43
CA SER A 124 11.68 -27.53 -1.36
C SER A 124 12.01 -28.82 -2.12
N THR A 125 11.43 -29.93 -1.67
CA THR A 125 11.45 -31.26 -2.29
C THR A 125 10.02 -31.81 -2.30
N ASN A 126 9.72 -32.78 -3.18
CA ASN A 126 8.52 -33.60 -2.94
C ASN A 126 8.79 -34.59 -1.79
N THR A 127 7.73 -35.09 -1.15
CA THR A 127 7.81 -35.91 0.08
C THR A 127 8.74 -37.11 -0.02
N GLU A 128 8.87 -37.73 -1.20
CA GLU A 128 9.72 -38.90 -1.47
C GLU A 128 10.81 -38.63 -2.53
N GLU A 129 11.23 -37.37 -2.70
CA GLU A 129 12.21 -36.98 -3.72
C GLU A 129 13.65 -37.03 -3.19
N TYR A 130 14.17 -38.24 -2.96
CA TYR A 130 15.41 -38.47 -2.19
C TYR A 130 16.73 -37.99 -2.83
N ALA A 131 16.70 -37.54 -4.09
CA ALA A 131 17.91 -37.28 -4.88
C ALA A 131 17.94 -35.88 -5.53
N LYS A 132 17.05 -34.96 -5.13
CA LYS A 132 17.02 -33.60 -5.69
C LYS A 132 18.29 -32.82 -5.35
N TYR A 133 18.71 -32.88 -4.08
CA TYR A 133 19.92 -32.23 -3.57
C TYR A 133 20.89 -33.26 -2.98
N PRO A 134 22.19 -33.21 -3.34
CA PRO A 134 23.19 -34.09 -2.73
C PRO A 134 23.30 -33.95 -1.21
N THR A 135 23.04 -32.75 -0.69
CA THR A 135 23.14 -32.39 0.73
C THR A 135 22.06 -33.02 1.60
N GLN A 136 20.97 -33.52 0.99
CA GLN A 136 19.84 -34.07 1.72
C GLN A 136 20.10 -35.52 2.18
N THR A 137 21.22 -36.14 1.77
CA THR A 137 21.64 -37.47 2.20
C THR A 137 22.91 -37.38 3.04
N SER A 138 22.92 -38.03 4.20
CA SER A 138 24.12 -38.11 5.03
C SER A 138 25.16 -39.05 4.43
N VAL A 139 26.42 -38.91 4.85
CA VAL A 139 27.37 -40.02 4.73
C VAL A 139 26.87 -41.25 5.50
N LYS A 140 27.46 -42.43 5.23
CA LYS A 140 27.21 -43.62 6.08
C LYS A 140 27.77 -43.36 7.48
N LEU A 141 26.92 -43.48 8.49
CA LEU A 141 27.23 -43.29 9.90
C LEU A 141 27.16 -44.63 10.61
N TYR A 142 28.19 -45.00 11.35
CA TYR A 142 28.16 -46.20 12.18
C TYR A 142 27.50 -45.89 13.52
N LEU A 143 26.34 -46.50 13.80
CA LEU A 143 25.63 -46.37 15.06
C LEU A 143 25.79 -47.66 15.87
N GLN A 144 26.01 -47.54 17.18
CA GLN A 144 26.18 -48.66 18.09
C GLN A 144 24.87 -48.96 18.81
N SER A 145 24.53 -50.25 18.88
CA SER A 145 23.45 -50.73 19.74
C SER A 145 23.75 -50.40 21.21
N GLY A 146 22.71 -50.08 21.98
CA GLY A 146 22.85 -49.65 23.37
C GLY A 146 23.02 -48.14 23.57
N ILE A 147 23.32 -47.37 22.51
CA ILE A 147 23.46 -45.90 22.59
C ILE A 147 22.17 -45.22 22.11
N ASN A 148 21.71 -44.20 22.83
CA ASN A 148 20.65 -43.30 22.39
C ASN A 148 21.32 -42.05 21.80
N TYR A 149 21.11 -41.79 20.51
CA TYR A 149 21.70 -40.64 19.83
C TYR A 149 20.69 -39.50 19.77
N TYR A 150 21.01 -38.35 20.38
CA TYR A 150 20.14 -37.18 20.30
C TYR A 150 20.05 -36.69 18.85
N PHE A 151 18.85 -36.33 18.40
CA PHE A 151 18.65 -35.73 17.09
C PHE A 151 17.69 -34.56 17.13
N GLU A 152 17.85 -33.67 16.14
CA GLU A 152 17.01 -32.50 15.94
C GLU A 152 16.77 -32.31 14.43
N ILE A 153 15.51 -32.13 14.06
CA ILE A 153 15.12 -31.64 12.74
C ILE A 153 14.62 -30.22 12.94
N LEU A 154 15.19 -29.26 12.21
CA LEU A 154 14.70 -27.88 12.13
C LEU A 154 14.22 -27.63 10.72
N TYR A 155 13.03 -27.10 10.56
CA TYR A 155 12.54 -26.69 9.25
C TYR A 155 11.64 -25.46 9.37
N VAL A 156 11.45 -24.80 8.24
CA VAL A 156 10.64 -23.59 8.10
C VAL A 156 9.84 -23.67 6.81
N ASP A 157 8.72 -22.97 6.80
CA ASP A 157 7.83 -22.81 5.67
C ASP A 157 7.35 -21.36 5.58
N GLY A 158 7.34 -20.82 4.37
CA GLY A 158 6.76 -19.55 4.00
C GLY A 158 5.31 -19.73 3.54
N THR A 159 5.11 -20.29 2.35
CA THR A 159 3.75 -20.53 1.83
C THR A 159 3.62 -21.86 1.11
N GLY A 160 2.44 -22.47 1.21
CA GLY A 160 2.06 -23.61 0.41
C GLY A 160 2.01 -24.89 1.22
N SER A 161 2.96 -25.79 1.00
CA SER A 161 2.94 -27.14 1.58
C SER A 161 4.09 -27.34 2.55
N ASP A 162 3.85 -27.29 3.86
CA ASP A 162 4.89 -27.49 4.85
C ASP A 162 5.06 -28.97 5.20
N PHE A 163 6.31 -29.47 5.22
CA PHE A 163 6.66 -30.74 5.85
C PHE A 163 8.17 -30.90 6.07
N ALA A 164 8.56 -31.77 6.99
CA ALA A 164 9.92 -32.31 7.08
C ALA A 164 9.93 -33.78 7.50
N TYR A 165 10.43 -34.65 6.63
CA TYR A 165 10.44 -36.10 6.78
C TYR A 165 11.86 -36.63 6.81
N LEU A 166 12.23 -37.27 7.92
CA LEU A 166 13.49 -37.98 8.04
C LEU A 166 13.31 -39.46 7.66
N TRP A 167 14.24 -39.93 6.83
CA TRP A 167 14.30 -41.27 6.29
C TRP A 167 15.64 -41.91 6.61
N TRP A 168 15.68 -43.24 6.57
CA TRP A 168 16.92 -43.99 6.71
C TRP A 168 16.98 -45.24 5.85
N LYS A 169 18.21 -45.71 5.63
CA LYS A 169 18.58 -47.04 5.13
C LYS A 169 19.51 -47.68 6.15
N ALA A 170 19.17 -48.88 6.59
CA ALA A 170 19.95 -49.64 7.54
C ALA A 170 19.75 -51.16 7.30
N PRO A 171 20.76 -52.00 7.56
CA PRO A 171 20.66 -53.46 7.35
C PRO A 171 19.55 -54.13 8.17
N PHE A 172 19.24 -53.60 9.35
CA PHE A 172 18.19 -54.12 10.25
C PHE A 172 16.79 -53.56 9.94
N VAL A 173 16.62 -52.80 8.85
CA VAL A 173 15.31 -52.29 8.39
C VAL A 173 15.08 -52.65 6.93
N ASP A 174 15.77 -51.97 6.03
CA ASP A 174 15.80 -52.20 4.58
C ASP A 174 16.98 -51.39 4.05
N ILE A 175 18.03 -52.07 3.59
CA ILE A 175 19.24 -51.40 3.11
C ILE A 175 19.08 -50.80 1.70
N ASN A 176 18.08 -51.26 0.95
CA ASN A 176 17.88 -50.89 -0.45
C ASN A 176 16.89 -49.73 -0.59
N ASN A 177 15.86 -49.68 0.25
CA ASN A 177 14.78 -48.69 0.17
C ASN A 177 14.78 -47.73 1.36
N TRP A 178 14.43 -46.47 1.11
CA TRP A 178 14.22 -45.49 2.17
C TRP A 178 13.01 -45.88 3.01
N LYS A 179 13.17 -45.85 4.34
CA LYS A 179 12.10 -46.11 5.29
C LYS A 179 11.99 -44.94 6.27
N THR A 180 10.78 -44.70 6.75
CA THR A 180 10.56 -43.79 7.87
C THR A 180 11.08 -44.43 9.15
N ILE A 181 11.58 -43.63 10.08
CA ILE A 181 11.97 -44.10 11.41
C ILE A 181 10.70 -44.18 12.26
N THR A 182 10.33 -45.38 12.67
CA THR A 182 9.11 -45.65 13.43
C THR A 182 9.36 -45.59 14.94
N ALA A 183 8.27 -45.58 15.72
CA ALA A 183 8.25 -45.61 17.17
C ALA A 183 9.28 -46.59 17.80
N ASP A 184 9.49 -47.77 17.20
CA ASP A 184 10.40 -48.80 17.71
C ASP A 184 11.85 -48.32 17.90
N TYR A 185 12.25 -47.28 17.17
CA TYR A 185 13.61 -46.73 17.15
C TYR A 185 13.72 -45.36 17.81
N LEU A 186 12.61 -44.84 18.35
CA LEU A 186 12.50 -43.47 18.82
C LEU A 186 12.28 -43.41 20.32
N LYS A 187 12.86 -42.39 20.98
CA LYS A 187 12.56 -42.05 22.37
C LYS A 187 12.46 -40.54 22.52
N ASN A 188 11.58 -40.08 23.40
CA ASN A 188 11.37 -38.66 23.58
C ASN A 188 12.55 -38.00 24.31
N VAL A 189 12.57 -36.67 24.36
CA VAL A 189 13.48 -35.91 25.23
C VAL A 189 12.77 -35.60 26.55
N ALA A 190 13.30 -36.10 27.66
CA ALA A 190 12.74 -35.86 29.00
C ALA A 190 13.21 -34.53 29.63
N CYS A 191 14.24 -33.91 29.06
CA CYS A 191 14.87 -32.71 29.59
C CYS A 191 14.85 -31.55 28.59
N LEU A 192 13.83 -31.47 27.72
CA LEU A 192 13.63 -30.25 26.93
C LEU A 192 13.62 -29.07 27.90
N PRO A 193 14.11 -27.89 27.48
CA PRO A 193 13.97 -26.70 28.29
C PRO A 193 12.55 -26.62 28.82
N THR A 194 12.41 -26.42 30.14
CA THR A 194 11.10 -26.25 30.74
C THR A 194 10.42 -25.10 30.01
N GLU A 195 9.26 -25.36 29.41
CA GLU A 195 8.43 -24.30 28.82
C GLU A 195 8.19 -23.26 29.92
N CYS A 196 8.62 -22.03 29.68
CA CYS A 196 8.41 -20.98 30.66
C CYS A 196 6.90 -20.67 30.75
N PRO A 197 6.43 -20.11 31.87
CA PRO A 197 5.05 -19.62 31.96
C PRO A 197 4.66 -18.77 30.76
N VAL A 198 3.38 -18.84 30.36
CA VAL A 198 2.89 -18.12 29.20
C VAL A 198 3.13 -16.62 29.40
N LYS A 199 3.74 -15.97 28.41
CA LYS A 199 3.98 -14.53 28.41
C LYS A 199 2.71 -13.74 28.75
N GLY A 200 2.83 -12.77 29.65
CA GLY A 200 1.70 -11.97 30.14
C GLY A 200 0.93 -12.59 31.31
N THR A 201 1.28 -13.81 31.75
CA THR A 201 0.71 -14.41 32.97
C THR A 201 1.11 -13.55 34.18
N PRO A 202 0.15 -13.16 35.05
CA PRO A 202 0.48 -12.46 36.29
C PRO A 202 1.42 -13.27 37.17
N CYS A 203 2.44 -12.61 37.71
CA CYS A 203 3.42 -13.19 38.64
C CYS A 203 3.80 -12.13 39.70
N ASP A 204 4.81 -12.39 40.51
CA ASP A 204 5.40 -11.44 41.46
C ASP A 204 6.92 -11.56 41.34
N ASP A 205 7.59 -10.47 40.95
CA ASP A 205 9.05 -10.45 40.75
C ASP A 205 9.82 -10.17 42.05
N GLY A 206 9.09 -9.94 43.15
CA GLY A 206 9.63 -9.65 44.47
C GLY A 206 10.15 -8.22 44.62
N ASP A 207 10.05 -7.36 43.60
CA ASP A 207 10.40 -5.95 43.67
C ASP A 207 9.18 -5.10 44.05
N ALA A 208 9.12 -4.67 45.31
CA ALA A 208 8.04 -3.83 45.79
C ALA A 208 7.94 -2.44 45.12
N THR A 209 8.91 -2.06 44.27
CA THR A 209 8.91 -0.81 43.50
C THR A 209 8.25 -0.93 42.12
N THR A 210 7.91 -2.15 41.70
CA THR A 210 7.21 -2.42 40.44
C THR A 210 5.74 -2.75 40.66
N THR A 211 4.96 -2.67 39.58
CA THR A 211 3.54 -3.02 39.53
C THR A 211 3.22 -3.74 38.23
N ASN A 212 2.10 -4.47 38.17
CA ASN A 212 1.68 -5.26 37.00
C ASN A 212 2.77 -6.24 36.53
N ASP A 213 3.26 -7.02 37.49
CA ASP A 213 4.29 -8.01 37.24
C ASP A 213 3.74 -9.16 36.41
N VAL A 214 4.40 -9.41 35.28
CA VAL A 214 4.00 -10.41 34.31
C VAL A 214 5.21 -11.20 33.82
N GLU A 215 4.95 -12.45 33.48
CA GLU A 215 5.94 -13.34 32.87
C GLU A 215 6.36 -12.79 31.51
N ASP A 216 7.68 -12.67 31.30
CA ASP A 216 8.26 -12.05 30.11
C ASP A 216 8.40 -13.02 28.91
N GLY A 217 8.15 -14.31 29.13
CA GLY A 217 8.40 -15.36 28.14
C GLY A 217 9.89 -15.77 28.06
N TYR A 218 10.66 -15.55 29.13
CA TYR A 218 12.04 -16.03 29.29
C TYR A 218 12.27 -16.62 30.68
N CYS A 219 11.20 -17.10 31.32
CA CYS A 219 11.21 -17.61 32.70
C CYS A 219 11.57 -16.52 33.72
N HIS A 220 11.26 -15.25 33.43
CA HIS A 220 11.35 -14.17 34.42
C HIS A 220 9.99 -13.51 34.63
N CYS A 221 9.72 -13.24 35.90
CA CYS A 221 8.68 -12.30 36.26
C CYS A 221 9.25 -10.88 36.19
N THR A 222 8.55 -9.96 35.51
CA THR A 222 9.02 -8.57 35.38
C THR A 222 7.88 -7.58 35.55
N GLY A 223 8.05 -6.67 36.50
CA GLY A 223 7.15 -5.59 36.79
C GLY A 223 7.43 -4.27 36.06
N THR A 224 6.42 -3.42 36.00
CA THR A 224 6.48 -2.06 35.50
C THR A 224 6.91 -1.12 36.61
N LYS A 225 8.02 -0.41 36.43
CA LYS A 225 8.50 0.59 37.39
C LYS A 225 7.97 1.95 36.94
N ALA A 226 7.47 2.76 37.87
CA ALA A 226 7.09 4.14 37.52
C ALA A 226 8.35 4.91 37.07
N SER A 227 8.33 5.45 35.85
CA SER A 227 9.37 6.35 35.36
C SER A 227 9.13 7.77 35.84
N THR A 228 10.20 8.51 36.14
CA THR A 228 10.13 9.97 36.33
C THR A 228 10.08 10.72 35.01
N ASN A 229 10.47 10.08 33.90
CA ASN A 229 10.35 10.63 32.57
C ASN A 229 8.92 10.41 32.05
N SER A 230 8.19 11.51 31.83
CA SER A 230 6.82 11.51 31.32
C SER A 230 6.69 11.01 29.88
N CYS A 231 7.79 10.90 29.13
CA CYS A 231 7.80 10.32 27.79
C CYS A 231 7.68 8.78 27.81
N VAL A 232 7.91 8.11 28.93
CA VAL A 232 7.84 6.65 29.02
C VAL A 232 6.38 6.21 29.04
N GLY A 233 5.92 5.67 27.91
CA GLY A 233 4.54 5.32 27.68
C GLY A 233 4.18 3.87 27.98
N GLU A 234 3.19 3.37 27.24
CA GLU A 234 2.64 2.02 27.40
C GLU A 234 3.69 0.92 27.09
N ARG A 235 3.77 -0.09 27.96
CA ARG A 235 4.60 -1.29 27.76
C ARG A 235 4.07 -2.12 26.59
N ALA A 236 4.98 -2.76 25.84
CA ALA A 236 4.63 -3.65 24.73
C ALA A 236 3.94 -2.97 23.55
N ARG A 237 4.10 -1.64 23.44
CA ARG A 237 3.64 -0.82 22.32
C ARG A 237 4.84 -0.16 21.68
N LEU A 238 5.14 -0.55 20.43
CA LEU A 238 6.25 -0.04 19.63
C LEU A 238 5.69 0.60 18.35
N GLU A 239 5.60 1.92 18.32
CA GLU A 239 5.16 2.63 17.12
C GLU A 239 6.31 2.77 16.12
N ASN A 240 6.03 2.40 14.87
CA ASN A 240 6.86 2.69 13.72
C ASN A 240 6.14 3.69 12.82
N TYR A 241 6.84 4.78 12.52
CA TYR A 241 6.41 5.84 11.63
C TYR A 241 7.09 5.68 10.26
N ARG A 242 6.34 5.74 9.16
CA ARG A 242 6.82 5.63 7.78
C ARG A 242 6.59 6.94 7.04
N TYR A 243 7.60 7.39 6.31
CA TYR A 243 7.59 8.59 5.47
C TYR A 243 7.79 8.15 4.03
N ASP A 244 6.84 8.44 3.15
CA ASP A 244 6.85 7.98 1.76
C ASP A 244 7.42 9.04 0.82
N ASN A 245 7.63 8.66 -0.45
CA ASN A 245 8.12 9.53 -1.52
C ASN A 245 9.48 10.19 -1.26
N ILE A 246 10.34 9.55 -0.44
CA ILE A 246 11.72 9.99 -0.20
C ILE A 246 12.63 9.18 -1.12
N THR A 247 13.17 9.80 -2.17
CA THR A 247 14.14 9.15 -3.07
C THR A 247 15.53 9.10 -2.42
N GLY A 248 16.43 8.25 -2.95
CA GLY A 248 17.77 8.04 -2.38
C GLY A 248 17.82 6.90 -1.35
N SER A 249 19.02 6.41 -1.05
CA SER A 249 19.27 5.27 -0.14
C SER A 249 20.02 5.65 1.13
N GLU A 250 20.26 6.93 1.37
CA GLU A 250 20.98 7.46 2.53
C GLU A 250 20.04 8.06 3.59
N LEU A 251 20.40 7.88 4.87
CA LEU A 251 19.63 8.44 5.98
C LEU A 251 19.54 9.97 5.95
N ASN A 252 20.48 10.64 5.30
CA ASN A 252 20.43 12.10 5.17
C ASN A 252 19.18 12.54 4.39
N GLU A 253 18.70 11.77 3.40
CA GLU A 253 17.46 12.12 2.69
C GLU A 253 16.23 12.03 3.59
N LEU A 254 16.22 11.12 4.57
CA LEU A 254 15.18 11.07 5.61
C LEU A 254 15.27 12.30 6.52
N TYR A 255 16.47 12.65 6.99
CA TYR A 255 16.66 13.74 7.97
C TYR A 255 16.39 15.15 7.42
N ILE A 256 16.58 15.37 6.12
CA ILE A 256 16.27 16.66 5.49
C ILE A 256 14.84 16.71 4.95
N ASN A 257 14.09 15.60 5.01
CA ASN A 257 12.71 15.58 4.56
C ASN A 257 11.84 16.45 5.50
N PRO A 258 11.05 17.41 4.99
CA PRO A 258 10.29 18.34 5.82
C PRO A 258 9.19 17.67 6.66
N ALA A 259 8.77 16.46 6.30
CA ALA A 259 7.81 15.68 7.07
C ALA A 259 8.48 14.94 8.25
N PHE A 260 9.80 14.74 8.22
CA PHE A 260 10.52 14.05 9.29
C PHE A 260 10.87 15.01 10.44
N PRO A 261 10.65 14.63 11.72
CA PRO A 261 10.03 13.40 12.18
C PRO A 261 8.50 13.52 12.42
N ALA A 262 7.94 14.72 12.39
CA ALA A 262 6.62 15.00 12.97
C ALA A 262 5.42 14.49 12.16
N MET A 263 5.57 14.23 10.86
CA MET A 263 4.47 13.95 9.95
C MET A 263 4.69 12.68 9.11
N PRO A 264 4.50 11.50 9.71
CA PRO A 264 4.58 10.26 8.96
C PRO A 264 3.35 10.06 8.06
N ALA A 265 3.58 9.51 6.87
CA ALA A 265 2.53 9.09 5.95
C ALA A 265 1.74 7.88 6.48
N PHE A 266 2.36 7.07 7.34
CA PHE A 266 1.73 5.87 7.89
C PHE A 266 2.34 5.51 9.26
N THR A 267 1.49 5.04 10.16
CA THR A 267 1.88 4.56 11.50
C THR A 267 1.39 3.14 11.71
N GLU A 268 2.23 2.32 12.34
CA GLU A 268 1.88 0.96 12.74
C GLU A 268 2.48 0.61 14.11
N VAL A 269 1.87 -0.37 14.77
CA VAL A 269 2.42 -0.95 15.99
C VAL A 269 3.10 -2.27 15.66
N LEU A 270 4.37 -2.40 16.03
CA LEU A 270 5.18 -3.59 15.73
C LEU A 270 5.25 -4.53 16.94
N PRO A 271 5.07 -5.86 16.74
CA PRO A 271 5.20 -6.84 17.82
C PRO A 271 6.67 -7.14 18.18
N LEU A 272 7.59 -6.86 17.25
CA LEU A 272 9.03 -7.01 17.36
C LEU A 272 9.67 -5.71 16.87
N PHE A 273 10.87 -5.38 17.34
CA PHE A 273 11.62 -4.26 16.80
C PHE A 273 12.24 -4.62 15.45
N GLY A 274 11.38 -4.74 14.44
CA GLY A 274 11.73 -5.10 13.06
C GLY A 274 10.49 -5.29 12.21
N ARG A 275 10.68 -5.32 10.89
CA ARG A 275 9.64 -5.63 9.91
C ARG A 275 10.05 -6.73 8.95
N PRO A 276 9.09 -7.54 8.47
CA PRO A 276 9.34 -8.51 7.41
C PRO A 276 9.69 -7.79 6.10
N TYR A 277 10.33 -8.54 5.21
CA TYR A 277 10.67 -8.09 3.87
C TYR A 277 9.42 -7.72 3.07
N SER A 278 9.48 -6.59 2.36
CA SER A 278 8.44 -6.16 1.42
C SER A 278 9.04 -5.59 0.14
N SER A 279 8.66 -6.10 -1.03
CA SER A 279 9.11 -5.60 -2.34
C SER A 279 8.27 -4.44 -2.89
N THR A 280 7.15 -4.10 -2.23
CA THR A 280 6.21 -3.07 -2.70
C THR A 280 6.44 -1.71 -2.05
N LEU A 281 7.22 -1.66 -0.97
CA LEU A 281 7.48 -0.45 -0.20
C LEU A 281 8.84 0.14 -0.62
N THR A 282 8.83 0.95 -1.69
CA THR A 282 10.01 1.69 -2.17
C THR A 282 9.95 3.17 -1.78
N ASN A 283 11.07 3.88 -1.90
CA ASN A 283 11.24 5.31 -1.66
C ASN A 283 10.62 5.78 -0.33
N ASN A 284 10.93 5.08 0.75
CA ASN A 284 10.44 5.45 2.08
C ASN A 284 11.60 5.61 3.07
N GLY A 285 11.33 6.32 4.16
CA GLY A 285 12.13 6.27 5.37
C GLY A 285 11.26 5.91 6.56
N ARG A 286 11.87 5.52 7.67
CA ARG A 286 11.16 5.13 8.88
C ARG A 286 11.86 5.61 10.14
N LEU A 287 11.06 5.87 11.16
CA LEU A 287 11.44 6.19 12.52
C LEU A 287 10.71 5.23 13.45
N THR A 288 11.43 4.55 14.32
CA THR A 288 10.85 3.76 15.42
C THR A 288 11.53 4.21 16.71
N GLN A 289 10.75 4.66 17.68
CA GLN A 289 11.25 5.19 18.96
C GLN A 289 10.57 4.47 20.12
N ALA A 290 11.35 4.19 21.16
CA ALA A 290 10.84 3.57 22.39
C ALA A 290 11.80 3.81 23.56
N PHE A 291 11.39 3.36 24.74
CA PHE A 291 12.27 3.12 25.87
C PHE A 291 12.43 1.60 26.09
N LEU A 292 13.66 1.14 26.14
CA LEU A 292 14.05 -0.21 26.50
C LEU A 292 14.16 -0.35 28.04
N LYS A 293 13.55 -1.39 28.60
CA LYS A 293 13.82 -1.88 29.97
C LYS A 293 14.22 -3.34 29.90
N VAL A 294 15.41 -3.67 30.37
CA VAL A 294 15.93 -5.05 30.35
C VAL A 294 15.41 -5.87 31.53
N PRO A 295 15.15 -7.18 31.37
CA PRO A 295 14.60 -8.00 32.45
C PRO A 295 15.64 -8.38 33.52
N VAL A 296 16.92 -8.40 33.17
CA VAL A 296 18.01 -8.81 34.07
C VAL A 296 19.19 -7.85 33.89
N SER A 297 19.79 -7.38 34.98
CA SER A 297 21.00 -6.56 34.88
C SER A 297 22.17 -7.39 34.33
N GLY A 298 22.87 -6.89 33.33
CA GLY A 298 23.97 -7.65 32.72
C GLY A 298 24.48 -7.07 31.40
N ASN A 299 25.34 -7.85 30.73
CA ASN A 299 25.94 -7.46 29.47
C ASN A 299 25.06 -7.86 28.28
N TYR A 300 24.65 -6.88 27.50
CA TYR A 300 23.88 -7.01 26.27
C TYR A 300 24.73 -6.61 25.07
N LYS A 301 24.45 -7.18 23.91
CA LYS A 301 25.04 -6.74 22.64
C LYS A 301 23.90 -6.54 21.65
N PHE A 302 23.89 -5.42 20.93
CA PHE A 302 22.84 -5.13 19.95
C PHE A 302 23.38 -5.26 18.52
N ASN A 303 22.49 -5.58 17.59
CA ASN A 303 22.77 -5.65 16.16
C ASN A 303 21.59 -5.10 15.36
N VAL A 304 21.86 -4.54 14.18
CA VAL A 304 20.83 -4.04 13.27
C VAL A 304 20.99 -4.66 11.88
N THR A 305 19.87 -5.00 11.25
CA THR A 305 19.76 -5.35 9.82
C THR A 305 18.77 -4.38 9.17
N GLY A 306 18.92 -4.18 7.86
CA GLY A 306 17.99 -3.39 7.05
C GLY A 306 18.33 -3.34 5.57
N ASP A 307 17.42 -2.74 4.80
CA ASP A 307 17.52 -2.50 3.36
C ASP A 307 16.80 -1.17 3.04
N ASP A 308 17.48 -0.06 2.75
CA ASP A 308 18.93 0.19 2.64
C ASP A 308 19.54 0.67 3.98
N GLN A 309 20.07 1.90 4.06
CA GLN A 309 20.78 2.40 5.23
C GLN A 309 19.90 2.39 6.48
N THR A 310 20.38 1.76 7.54
CA THR A 310 19.65 1.63 8.80
C THR A 310 20.58 1.88 9.98
N VAL A 311 20.19 2.78 10.88
CA VAL A 311 20.93 3.11 12.10
C VAL A 311 20.06 2.83 13.32
N LEU A 312 20.67 2.26 14.35
CA LEU A 312 20.09 2.09 15.67
C LEU A 312 20.88 2.94 16.66
N TYR A 313 20.18 3.69 17.49
CA TYR A 313 20.72 4.47 18.60
C TYR A 313 20.21 3.89 19.92
N LEU A 314 21.07 3.89 20.94
CA LEU A 314 20.73 3.51 22.30
C LEU A 314 21.42 4.49 23.27
N SER A 315 20.64 5.13 24.12
CA SER A 315 21.14 6.07 25.12
C SER A 315 21.80 5.38 26.32
N SER A 316 22.49 6.17 27.14
CA SER A 316 23.05 5.73 28.43
C SER A 316 22.03 5.70 29.57
N ASP A 317 20.86 6.31 29.37
CA ASP A 317 19.81 6.54 30.38
C ASP A 317 18.46 6.79 29.70
N ASP A 318 17.45 7.26 30.43
CA ASP A 318 16.12 7.55 29.91
C ASP A 318 16.01 8.93 29.25
N ASP A 319 17.11 9.63 28.96
CA ASP A 319 17.09 10.92 28.24
C ASP A 319 17.41 10.72 26.74
N PRO A 320 16.47 11.02 25.83
CA PRO A 320 16.70 10.97 24.38
C PRO A 320 17.89 11.83 23.90
N ALA A 321 18.27 12.87 24.64
CA ALA A 321 19.46 13.68 24.32
C ALA A 321 20.76 12.85 24.34
N ASN A 322 20.79 11.76 25.10
CA ASN A 322 21.93 10.87 25.24
C ASN A 322 21.92 9.68 24.25
N LYS A 323 21.00 9.65 23.27
CA LYS A 323 20.81 8.50 22.35
C LYS A 323 22.05 8.02 21.60
N GLN A 324 23.05 8.88 21.40
CA GLN A 324 24.29 8.54 20.70
C GLN A 324 25.35 7.87 21.59
N ALA A 325 25.04 7.55 22.86
CA ALA A 325 25.94 6.80 23.72
C ALA A 325 26.39 5.48 23.07
N HIS A 326 25.46 4.80 22.38
CA HIS A 326 25.72 3.59 21.61
C HIS A 326 24.99 3.63 20.26
N GLN A 327 25.61 3.04 19.23
CA GLN A 327 25.01 2.98 17.90
C GLN A 327 25.44 1.76 17.10
N CYS A 328 24.56 1.31 16.20
CA CYS A 328 24.83 0.34 15.14
C CYS A 328 24.45 0.95 13.79
N LEU A 329 25.18 0.62 12.73
CA LEU A 329 24.92 1.10 11.38
C LEU A 329 25.06 -0.03 10.35
N VAL A 330 24.05 -0.13 9.51
CA VAL A 330 24.05 -0.82 8.23
C VAL A 330 24.11 0.26 7.14
N SER A 331 25.17 0.28 6.35
CA SER A 331 25.46 1.38 5.38
C SER A 331 24.92 1.13 3.96
N GLY A 332 24.11 0.10 3.78
CA GLY A 332 23.49 -0.36 2.53
C GLY A 332 22.52 -1.48 2.88
N TYR A 333 22.27 -2.48 2.02
CA TYR A 333 21.35 -3.57 2.37
C TYR A 333 22.01 -4.76 3.08
N THR A 334 21.25 -5.49 3.87
CA THR A 334 21.53 -6.83 4.43
C THR A 334 20.35 -7.75 4.10
N ASN A 335 20.51 -9.07 4.15
CA ASN A 335 19.34 -9.95 4.27
C ASN A 335 18.75 -9.84 5.70
N PRO A 336 17.46 -10.16 5.94
CA PRO A 336 16.77 -9.92 7.22
C PRO A 336 17.49 -10.43 8.49
N THR A 337 18.22 -11.55 8.38
CA THR A 337 18.94 -12.18 9.50
C THR A 337 20.47 -12.17 9.34
N GLN A 338 21.00 -11.35 8.42
CA GLN A 338 22.44 -11.31 8.12
C GLN A 338 23.20 -10.40 9.09
N ASN A 339 23.43 -10.90 10.30
CA ASN A 339 24.04 -10.13 11.39
C ASN A 339 25.57 -9.95 11.28
N ASP A 340 26.23 -10.36 10.19
CA ASP A 340 27.71 -10.32 10.01
C ASP A 340 28.25 -9.63 8.72
N LYS A 341 27.40 -9.05 7.86
CA LYS A 341 27.82 -8.33 6.64
C LYS A 341 28.65 -7.06 6.86
N TYR A 342 28.24 -6.15 7.75
CA TYR A 342 28.89 -4.85 7.98
C TYR A 342 29.62 -4.79 9.32
N GLN A 343 30.79 -4.14 9.33
CA GLN A 343 31.61 -3.97 10.55
C GLN A 343 30.86 -3.24 11.68
N TRP A 344 30.01 -2.28 11.34
CA TRP A 344 29.35 -1.37 12.31
C TRP A 344 27.94 -1.78 12.70
N GLN A 345 27.44 -2.93 12.22
CA GLN A 345 26.06 -3.33 12.49
C GLN A 345 25.88 -3.96 13.87
N SER A 346 26.92 -3.99 14.72
CA SER A 346 26.84 -4.49 16.09
C SER A 346 27.57 -3.59 17.09
N THR A 347 27.05 -3.49 18.30
CA THR A 347 27.76 -2.86 19.42
C THR A 347 28.85 -3.77 20.00
N ALA A 348 29.71 -3.21 20.85
CA ALA A 348 30.38 -4.01 21.89
C ALA A 348 29.37 -4.48 22.95
N PHE A 349 29.79 -5.31 23.91
CA PHE A 349 28.95 -5.59 25.07
C PHE A 349 28.75 -4.32 25.91
N ILE A 350 27.50 -4.04 26.26
CA ILE A 350 27.03 -2.89 27.03
C ILE A 350 26.38 -3.44 28.29
N TYR A 351 26.77 -2.91 29.45
CA TYR A 351 26.10 -3.25 30.70
C TYR A 351 24.82 -2.43 30.85
N LEU A 352 23.68 -3.09 31.04
CA LEU A 352 22.38 -2.46 31.28
C LEU A 352 21.83 -2.91 32.63
N ASP A 353 21.22 -1.98 33.36
CA ASP A 353 20.59 -2.18 34.66
C ASP A 353 19.09 -2.39 34.48
N SER A 354 18.55 -3.48 35.04
CA SER A 354 17.13 -3.84 34.93
C SER A 354 16.18 -2.87 35.65
N SER A 355 16.71 -1.98 36.48
CA SER A 355 15.96 -0.96 37.21
C SER A 355 15.87 0.39 36.48
N GLN A 356 16.47 0.52 35.29
CA GLN A 356 16.54 1.73 34.48
C GLN A 356 15.85 1.58 33.12
N TYR A 357 15.42 2.71 32.56
CA TYR A 357 14.95 2.83 31.18
C TYR A 357 16.07 3.40 30.31
N TYR A 358 16.12 2.98 29.05
CA TYR A 358 17.06 3.45 28.04
C TYR A 358 16.31 3.86 26.79
N TYR A 359 16.46 5.10 26.32
CA TYR A 359 15.90 5.52 25.04
C TYR A 359 16.58 4.75 23.87
N ILE A 360 15.75 4.22 22.96
CA ILE A 360 16.18 3.47 21.78
C ILE A 360 15.45 3.98 20.54
N GLU A 361 16.19 4.20 19.45
CA GLU A 361 15.66 4.77 18.20
C GLU A 361 16.28 4.07 17.00
N LEU A 362 15.44 3.69 16.03
CA LEU A 362 15.89 3.19 14.73
C LEU A 362 15.40 4.11 13.62
N ASN A 363 16.34 4.49 12.75
CA ASN A 363 16.03 5.19 11.51
C ASN A 363 16.48 4.33 10.33
N SER A 364 15.59 4.11 9.37
CA SER A 364 15.92 3.36 8.14
C SER A 364 15.53 4.17 6.91
N LYS A 365 16.36 4.13 5.87
CA LYS A 365 16.05 4.66 4.54
C LYS A 365 16.00 3.52 3.56
N GLN A 366 14.96 3.49 2.72
CA GLN A 366 14.86 2.59 1.59
C GLN A 366 14.65 3.32 0.26
N ALA A 367 15.48 3.01 -0.75
CA ALA A 367 15.33 3.48 -2.12
C ALA A 367 14.46 2.53 -2.95
N THR A 368 15.05 1.55 -3.61
CA THR A 368 14.36 0.66 -4.56
C THR A 368 14.63 -0.80 -4.21
N GLY A 369 13.68 -1.69 -4.50
CA GLY A 369 13.80 -3.11 -4.19
C GLY A 369 13.04 -3.47 -2.93
N GLY A 370 13.65 -4.27 -2.06
CA GLY A 370 13.03 -4.78 -0.84
C GLY A 370 13.20 -3.86 0.36
N SER A 371 12.19 -3.70 1.19
CA SER A 371 12.26 -2.94 2.44
C SER A 371 12.16 -3.90 3.62
N HIS A 372 13.13 -3.84 4.53
CA HIS A 372 13.05 -4.46 5.85
C HIS A 372 13.97 -3.73 6.83
N PHE A 373 13.77 -4.00 8.12
CA PHE A 373 14.75 -3.72 9.16
C PHE A 373 14.56 -4.67 10.34
N GLY A 374 15.59 -4.86 11.15
CA GLY A 374 15.51 -5.68 12.35
C GLY A 374 16.54 -5.29 13.40
N VAL A 375 16.12 -5.21 14.65
CA VAL A 375 16.98 -5.06 15.81
C VAL A 375 17.09 -6.40 16.52
N PHE A 376 18.32 -6.81 16.78
CA PHE A 376 18.66 -8.05 17.45
C PHE A 376 19.50 -7.78 18.68
N TRP A 377 19.45 -8.71 19.62
CA TRP A 377 20.27 -8.68 20.82
C TRP A 377 20.85 -10.05 21.17
N GLN A 378 22.01 -10.03 21.82
CA GLN A 378 22.51 -11.12 22.65
C GLN A 378 22.31 -10.70 24.10
N THR A 379 21.75 -11.58 24.91
CA THR A 379 21.35 -11.29 26.29
C THR A 379 22.10 -12.17 27.28
N PRO A 380 22.18 -11.80 28.57
CA PRO A 380 22.84 -12.62 29.59
C PRO A 380 22.01 -13.85 30.00
N PHE A 381 20.75 -13.96 29.57
CA PHE A 381 19.83 -15.04 29.94
C PHE A 381 19.45 -15.97 28.77
N THR A 382 19.91 -15.66 27.55
CA THR A 382 19.81 -16.56 26.39
C THR A 382 21.12 -17.32 26.16
N GLU A 383 21.12 -18.30 25.25
CA GLU A 383 22.34 -19.01 24.84
C GLU A 383 23.42 -18.01 24.36
N ALA A 384 24.64 -18.20 24.84
CA ALA A 384 25.76 -17.30 24.56
C ALA A 384 26.06 -17.25 23.05
N GLY A 385 26.16 -16.04 22.50
CA GLY A 385 26.47 -15.83 21.09
C GLY A 385 25.29 -15.97 20.13
N VAL A 386 24.08 -16.27 20.63
CA VAL A 386 22.88 -16.41 19.79
C VAL A 386 22.13 -15.08 19.72
N TRP A 387 21.91 -14.60 18.49
CA TRP A 387 21.08 -13.41 18.24
C TRP A 387 19.60 -13.76 18.39
N LYS A 388 18.85 -12.87 19.03
CA LYS A 388 17.39 -12.89 19.07
C LYS A 388 16.83 -11.57 18.56
N ARG A 389 15.72 -11.58 17.82
CA ARG A 389 14.97 -10.35 17.51
C ARG A 389 14.51 -9.72 18.82
N LEU A 390 14.62 -8.40 18.95
CA LEU A 390 14.22 -7.68 20.15
C LEU A 390 12.68 -7.60 20.24
N PRO A 391 12.02 -8.24 21.21
CA PRO A 391 10.56 -8.23 21.31
C PRO A 391 10.03 -6.91 21.86
N ALA A 392 8.84 -6.48 21.41
CA ALA A 392 8.21 -5.27 21.92
C ALA A 392 7.90 -5.33 23.43
N THR A 393 7.84 -6.51 24.07
CA THR A 393 7.59 -6.64 25.51
C THR A 393 8.60 -5.98 26.43
N PHE A 394 9.81 -5.75 25.93
CA PHE A 394 10.87 -5.02 26.64
C PHE A 394 10.91 -3.54 26.28
N LEU A 395 10.00 -3.10 25.41
CA LEU A 395 9.91 -1.74 24.90
C LEU A 395 8.65 -1.07 25.47
N TYR A 396 8.79 0.21 25.74
CA TYR A 396 7.76 1.11 26.21
C TYR A 396 7.63 2.22 25.18
N ASN A 397 6.40 2.59 24.83
CA ASN A 397 6.15 3.59 23.80
C ASN A 397 6.84 4.92 24.15
N TYR A 398 7.23 5.66 23.12
CA TYR A 398 7.67 7.05 23.30
C TYR A 398 6.42 7.95 23.23
N ASP A 399 5.89 8.36 24.39
CA ASP A 399 4.64 9.13 24.52
C ASP A 399 4.86 10.64 24.50
N CYS A 400 6.11 11.10 24.51
CA CYS A 400 6.35 12.51 24.27
C CYS A 400 5.93 12.85 22.84
N THR A 401 5.21 13.96 22.69
CA THR A 401 4.90 14.53 21.39
C THR A 401 6.19 14.60 20.60
N LEU A 402 6.25 13.88 19.47
CA LEU A 402 7.27 14.12 18.45
C LEU A 402 7.27 15.63 18.23
N ALA A 403 8.38 16.29 18.57
CA ALA A 403 8.42 17.74 18.59
C ALA A 403 7.93 18.25 17.25
N CYS A 404 6.77 18.89 17.29
CA CYS A 404 6.12 19.41 16.10
C CYS A 404 7.04 20.47 15.53
N MET A 405 7.00 20.63 14.21
CA MET A 405 7.76 21.72 13.61
C MET A 405 7.32 23.03 14.28
N PRO A 406 8.23 24.03 14.44
CA PRO A 406 7.93 25.26 15.16
C PRO A 406 6.57 25.84 14.78
N LEU A 407 5.78 26.33 15.74
CA LEU A 407 4.49 26.97 15.49
C LEU A 407 4.60 27.94 14.29
N GLY A 408 3.75 27.74 13.27
CA GLY A 408 3.81 28.51 12.02
C GLY A 408 4.75 27.94 10.94
N SER A 409 5.33 26.76 11.14
CA SER A 409 6.11 26.07 10.11
C SER A 409 5.18 25.45 9.08
N ALA A 410 5.51 25.64 7.79
CA ALA A 410 4.71 25.11 6.70
C ALA A 410 4.61 23.57 6.74
N CYS A 411 3.43 23.06 6.43
CA CYS A 411 3.08 21.66 6.35
C CYS A 411 2.04 21.45 5.24
N ASN A 412 1.49 20.24 5.09
CA ASN A 412 0.37 19.97 4.19
C ASN A 412 -0.58 18.99 4.90
N ASP A 413 -1.83 19.36 5.17
CA ASP A 413 -2.76 18.54 5.96
C ASP A 413 -3.53 17.49 5.14
N GLY A 414 -3.27 17.43 3.82
CA GLY A 414 -3.89 16.52 2.87
C GLY A 414 -5.37 16.81 2.62
N ASN A 415 -5.85 17.97 3.08
CA ASN A 415 -7.17 18.47 2.77
C ASN A 415 -7.10 19.47 1.61
N GLU A 416 -7.61 19.04 0.47
CA GLU A 416 -7.68 19.78 -0.78
C GLU A 416 -8.43 21.13 -0.71
N PHE A 417 -9.00 21.50 0.45
CA PHE A 417 -9.71 22.76 0.69
C PHE A 417 -9.06 23.69 1.73
N THR A 418 -7.79 23.45 2.08
CA THR A 418 -7.00 24.28 2.98
C THR A 418 -5.74 24.81 2.28
N ASN A 419 -5.27 26.00 2.68
CA ASN A 419 -4.04 26.61 2.16
C ASN A 419 -3.20 27.25 3.29
N ASP A 420 -1.92 27.51 3.01
CA ASP A 420 -0.97 28.04 4.00
C ASP A 420 -0.90 27.19 5.27
N ASP A 421 -0.93 25.86 5.10
CA ASP A 421 -0.98 24.95 6.23
C ASP A 421 0.26 25.12 7.07
N VAL A 422 0.03 25.36 8.34
CA VAL A 422 1.07 25.46 9.33
C VAL A 422 0.74 24.58 10.51
N TYR A 423 1.78 24.11 11.17
CA TYR A 423 1.60 23.45 12.45
C TYR A 423 1.08 24.45 13.48
N ASP A 424 -0.06 24.11 14.09
CA ASP A 424 -0.68 24.83 15.20
C ASP A 424 -0.05 24.46 16.56
N GLU A 425 -0.59 25.02 17.65
CA GLU A 425 -0.11 24.77 19.02
C GLU A 425 -0.38 23.31 19.48
N ASP A 426 -1.26 22.60 18.77
CA ASP A 426 -1.72 21.24 19.06
C ASP A 426 -1.13 20.20 18.09
N CYS A 427 -0.09 20.56 17.32
CA CYS A 427 0.60 19.69 16.37
C CYS A 427 -0.20 19.23 15.16
N ASN A 428 -1.35 19.85 14.92
CA ASN A 428 -2.12 19.58 13.71
C ASN A 428 -1.52 20.43 12.61
N CYS A 429 -1.28 19.80 11.47
CA CYS A 429 -1.18 20.57 10.25
C CYS A 429 -2.59 21.10 9.96
N THR A 430 -2.75 22.43 9.98
CA THR A 430 -4.04 23.05 9.71
C THR A 430 -3.83 24.20 8.75
N GLY A 431 -4.57 24.21 7.64
CA GLY A 431 -4.62 25.35 6.76
C GLY A 431 -5.74 26.33 7.03
N THR A 432 -5.62 27.46 6.38
CA THR A 432 -6.71 28.41 6.21
C THR A 432 -7.69 27.84 5.20
N PRO A 433 -9.01 27.79 5.50
CA PRO A 433 -9.99 27.34 4.52
C PRO A 433 -9.99 28.23 3.29
N CYS A 434 -9.81 27.63 2.12
CA CYS A 434 -9.87 28.29 0.82
C CYS A 434 -11.19 27.96 0.11
N THR A 435 -11.52 28.69 -0.96
CA THR A 435 -12.66 28.39 -1.84
C THR A 435 -12.16 28.13 -3.26
N GLY A 436 -12.22 26.89 -3.75
CA GLY A 436 -11.73 26.52 -5.09
C GLY A 436 -11.60 25.00 -5.29
N VAL A 437 -11.11 24.58 -6.48
CA VAL A 437 -10.62 23.22 -6.74
C VAL A 437 -9.24 23.05 -6.12
N ASP A 438 -9.01 21.89 -5.50
CA ASP A 438 -7.78 21.40 -4.85
C ASP A 438 -6.68 22.44 -4.58
N CYS A 439 -6.71 23.03 -3.37
CA CYS A 439 -5.73 23.97 -2.83
C CYS A 439 -4.41 23.31 -2.38
N ASP A 440 -4.37 21.98 -2.24
CA ASP A 440 -3.17 21.18 -1.94
C ASP A 440 -2.33 20.88 -3.19
N SER A 441 -2.91 21.10 -4.37
CA SER A 441 -2.22 20.87 -5.63
C SER A 441 -0.90 21.67 -5.71
N PRO A 442 0.23 21.05 -6.10
CA PRO A 442 1.49 21.74 -6.37
C PRO A 442 1.40 22.83 -7.44
N ILE A 443 0.28 22.90 -8.17
CA ILE A 443 -0.07 23.93 -9.13
C ILE A 443 -0.63 25.20 -8.43
N ALA A 444 -1.16 25.06 -7.21
CA ALA A 444 -1.68 26.14 -6.37
C ALA A 444 -0.60 26.84 -5.53
N SER A 445 0.45 26.12 -5.10
CA SER A 445 1.53 26.67 -4.24
C SER A 445 2.91 26.83 -4.91
N TYR A 446 3.06 26.49 -6.19
CA TYR A 446 4.19 26.94 -6.98
C TYR A 446 3.77 28.20 -7.75
N VAL A 447 4.28 29.36 -7.35
CA VAL A 447 4.59 30.39 -8.35
C VAL A 447 6.02 30.08 -8.79
N PRO A 448 6.22 29.35 -9.90
CA PRO A 448 7.48 29.48 -10.59
C PRO A 448 7.68 30.98 -10.76
N PHE A 449 8.90 31.47 -10.55
CA PHE A 449 9.29 32.58 -11.40
C PHE A 449 9.22 32.02 -12.81
N GLU A 450 8.06 32.16 -13.46
CA GLU A 450 8.00 31.94 -14.88
C GLU A 450 9.05 32.90 -15.40
N LYS A 451 9.94 32.39 -16.24
CA LYS A 451 10.99 33.17 -16.90
C LYS A 451 10.44 34.41 -17.65
N CYS A 452 9.10 34.48 -17.75
CA CYS A 452 8.28 35.50 -18.35
C CYS A 452 7.36 36.27 -17.36
N ASN A 453 7.32 35.95 -16.05
CA ASN A 453 6.51 36.68 -15.06
C ASN A 453 7.14 38.05 -14.75
N VAL A 454 6.30 39.00 -14.33
CA VAL A 454 6.71 40.34 -13.91
C VAL A 454 7.41 40.40 -12.56
N THR A 455 7.32 39.31 -11.79
CA THR A 455 8.02 39.13 -10.52
C THR A 455 9.47 38.68 -10.70
N ASP A 456 9.82 38.12 -11.86
CA ASP A 456 11.20 37.74 -12.22
C ASP A 456 11.99 38.98 -12.66
N GLN A 457 12.59 39.67 -11.69
CA GLN A 457 13.40 40.87 -11.89
C GLN A 457 14.81 40.49 -12.36
N ILE A 458 15.24 41.06 -13.48
CA ILE A 458 16.63 40.97 -13.93
C ILE A 458 17.48 42.04 -13.22
N ASP A 459 18.66 41.66 -12.74
CA ASP A 459 19.58 42.60 -12.10
C ASP A 459 20.22 43.58 -13.12
N ASN A 460 21.07 44.48 -12.63
CA ASN A 460 21.70 45.53 -13.44
C ASN A 460 23.01 45.08 -14.12
N ARG A 461 23.28 43.77 -14.22
CA ARG A 461 24.49 43.27 -14.87
C ARG A 461 24.41 43.37 -16.40
N LEU A 462 25.57 43.51 -17.02
CA LEU A 462 25.70 43.67 -18.47
C LEU A 462 25.20 42.44 -19.25
N ASP A 463 25.41 41.23 -18.73
CA ASP A 463 25.00 39.96 -19.34
C ASP A 463 23.49 39.72 -19.33
N ASN A 464 22.76 40.43 -18.47
CA ASN A 464 21.30 40.37 -18.39
C ASN A 464 20.59 41.41 -19.29
N ASN A 465 21.33 42.13 -20.13
CA ASN A 465 20.79 43.17 -21.00
C ASN A 465 21.20 42.94 -22.46
N TRP A 466 20.26 43.07 -23.39
CA TRP A 466 20.55 43.06 -24.82
C TRP A 466 21.01 44.44 -25.30
N LEU A 467 22.05 44.47 -26.13
CA LEU A 467 22.59 45.70 -26.72
C LEU A 467 22.87 45.52 -28.21
N SER A 468 22.36 46.44 -29.03
CA SER A 468 22.63 46.52 -30.47
C SER A 468 23.42 47.78 -30.79
N CYS A 469 24.63 47.60 -31.33
CA CYS A 469 25.51 48.70 -31.77
C CYS A 469 25.56 48.86 -33.29
N LYS A 470 24.73 48.10 -34.03
CA LYS A 470 24.68 48.14 -35.50
C LYS A 470 23.24 48.17 -35.97
N LYS A 471 22.90 49.16 -36.79
CA LYS A 471 21.58 49.24 -37.43
C LYS A 471 21.44 48.13 -38.47
N LEU A 472 20.29 47.45 -38.44
CA LEU A 472 19.93 46.40 -39.39
C LEU A 472 18.61 46.76 -40.07
N VAL A 473 18.38 46.18 -41.26
CA VAL A 473 17.11 46.30 -41.97
C VAL A 473 16.00 45.69 -41.11
N SER A 474 14.91 46.42 -40.94
CA SER A 474 13.74 45.95 -40.17
C SER A 474 13.02 44.80 -40.89
N PRO A 475 12.48 43.81 -40.16
CA PRO A 475 11.62 42.77 -40.73
C PRO A 475 10.26 43.32 -41.21
N ASN A 476 9.84 44.49 -40.69
CA ASN A 476 8.72 45.25 -41.24
C ASN A 476 9.24 46.23 -42.31
N PRO A 477 8.89 46.06 -43.61
CA PRO A 477 9.36 46.93 -44.70
C PRO A 477 8.93 48.40 -44.58
N ALA A 478 7.94 48.71 -43.74
CA ALA A 478 7.51 50.08 -43.46
C ALA A 478 8.45 50.85 -42.51
N ARG A 479 9.52 50.22 -42.01
CA ARG A 479 10.51 50.83 -41.09
C ARG A 479 11.87 50.90 -41.75
N ASP A 480 12.56 52.03 -41.56
CA ASP A 480 13.95 52.21 -41.98
C ASP A 480 14.91 51.29 -41.22
N SER A 481 16.17 51.21 -41.68
CA SER A 481 17.22 50.50 -40.95
C SER A 481 17.48 51.15 -39.58
N GLY A 482 17.40 50.35 -38.52
CA GLY A 482 17.43 50.84 -37.14
C GLY A 482 17.85 49.77 -36.13
N HIS A 483 17.65 50.06 -34.85
CA HIS A 483 17.77 49.07 -33.78
C HIS A 483 16.37 48.54 -33.46
N TRP A 484 16.17 47.24 -33.59
CA TRP A 484 14.88 46.62 -33.39
C TRP A 484 15.06 45.24 -32.77
N ILE A 485 14.01 44.78 -32.11
CA ILE A 485 13.90 43.42 -31.58
C ILE A 485 12.56 42.83 -32.01
N LYS A 486 12.61 41.61 -32.57
CA LYS A 486 11.44 40.84 -33.00
C LYS A 486 11.25 39.67 -32.06
N TYR A 487 10.06 39.56 -31.50
CA TYR A 487 9.60 38.40 -30.74
C TYR A 487 8.76 37.51 -31.65
N ASP A 488 9.04 36.20 -31.64
CA ASP A 488 8.21 35.16 -32.25
C ASP A 488 7.68 34.30 -31.10
N LEU A 489 6.37 34.32 -30.90
CA LEU A 489 5.68 33.60 -29.84
C LEU A 489 5.49 32.10 -30.18
N GLY A 490 6.00 31.64 -31.33
CA GLY A 490 5.90 30.25 -31.79
C GLY A 490 4.57 29.97 -32.48
N GLU A 491 3.46 30.31 -31.82
CA GLU A 491 2.09 30.14 -32.32
C GLU A 491 1.29 31.45 -32.21
N ILE A 492 0.08 31.48 -32.78
CA ILE A 492 -0.82 32.64 -32.66
C ILE A 492 -1.39 32.68 -31.24
N HIS A 493 -1.28 33.83 -30.58
CA HIS A 493 -1.81 34.08 -29.25
C HIS A 493 -2.70 35.32 -29.23
N ARG A 494 -3.65 35.38 -28.28
CA ARG A 494 -4.31 36.64 -27.92
C ARG A 494 -3.44 37.38 -26.92
N VAL A 495 -2.81 38.46 -27.36
CA VAL A 495 -1.88 39.27 -26.57
C VAL A 495 -2.67 40.32 -25.80
N LEU A 496 -2.50 40.35 -24.49
CA LEU A 496 -3.12 41.27 -23.55
C LEU A 496 -2.12 42.37 -23.21
N THR A 497 -1.62 42.41 -21.97
CA THR A 497 -0.72 43.46 -21.49
C THR A 497 0.75 43.10 -21.70
N THR A 498 1.61 44.12 -21.62
CA THR A 498 3.07 43.93 -21.62
C THR A 498 3.73 44.67 -20.46
N GLN A 499 4.88 44.17 -20.02
CA GLN A 499 5.76 44.83 -19.05
C GLN A 499 7.17 44.90 -19.66
N VAL A 500 7.81 46.07 -19.55
CA VAL A 500 9.10 46.36 -20.20
C VAL A 500 10.14 46.75 -19.15
N TRP A 501 11.29 46.10 -19.18
CA TRP A 501 12.51 46.51 -18.49
C TRP A 501 13.47 47.07 -19.52
N ASN A 502 13.69 48.38 -19.46
CA ASN A 502 14.62 49.03 -20.36
C ASN A 502 16.09 48.70 -19.99
N TYR A 503 17.04 49.08 -20.83
CA TYR A 503 18.47 48.81 -20.62
C TYR A 503 18.98 49.38 -19.29
N ASN A 504 19.34 48.50 -18.33
CA ASN A 504 19.53 48.86 -16.92
C ASN A 504 20.98 48.74 -16.42
N VAL A 505 21.98 48.88 -17.29
CA VAL A 505 23.39 48.82 -16.87
C VAL A 505 23.80 50.13 -16.18
N PRO A 506 24.43 50.09 -14.98
CA PRO A 506 24.83 51.29 -14.23
C PRO A 506 25.68 52.24 -15.09
N ASN A 507 25.37 53.54 -15.04
CA ASN A 507 26.02 54.60 -15.82
C ASN A 507 25.89 54.45 -17.36
N GLN A 508 25.04 53.55 -17.85
CA GLN A 508 24.82 53.33 -19.29
C GLN A 508 23.33 53.30 -19.68
N THR A 509 22.43 53.72 -18.78
CA THR A 509 20.97 53.65 -18.97
C THR A 509 20.47 54.52 -20.13
N SER A 510 21.23 55.53 -20.57
CA SER A 510 20.94 56.35 -21.77
C SER A 510 20.93 55.55 -23.08
N LYS A 511 21.48 54.34 -23.08
CA LYS A 511 21.40 53.39 -24.21
C LYS A 511 20.03 52.70 -24.30
N GLY A 512 19.12 52.92 -23.36
CA GLY A 512 17.75 52.42 -23.46
C GLY A 512 16.97 53.03 -24.62
N PHE A 513 15.88 52.36 -24.99
CA PHE A 513 14.93 52.84 -26.00
C PHE A 513 14.03 53.91 -25.39
N GLN A 514 13.87 55.08 -26.01
CA GLN A 514 12.93 56.11 -25.55
C GLN A 514 11.75 56.29 -26.50
N SER A 515 11.97 56.51 -27.79
CA SER A 515 10.91 56.57 -28.79
C SER A 515 10.81 55.22 -29.48
N VAL A 516 9.68 54.54 -29.38
CA VAL A 516 9.52 53.15 -29.87
C VAL A 516 8.27 53.00 -30.70
N ALA A 517 8.40 52.39 -31.88
CA ALA A 517 7.27 51.90 -32.65
C ALA A 517 7.02 50.42 -32.36
N VAL A 518 5.75 50.06 -32.20
CA VAL A 518 5.31 48.69 -31.96
C VAL A 518 4.44 48.23 -33.13
N ASP A 519 4.83 47.11 -33.74
CA ASP A 519 4.12 46.47 -34.84
C ASP A 519 3.86 44.98 -34.49
N TYR A 520 2.82 44.38 -35.07
CA TYR A 520 2.48 42.96 -34.86
C TYR A 520 2.09 42.26 -36.16
N SER A 521 2.15 40.92 -36.15
CA SER A 521 1.83 40.08 -37.30
C SER A 521 1.46 38.66 -36.86
N GLU A 522 0.58 37.98 -37.60
CA GLU A 522 0.27 36.55 -37.40
C GLU A 522 1.18 35.64 -38.24
N ASP A 523 1.65 36.12 -39.40
CA ASP A 523 2.42 35.33 -40.39
C ASP A 523 3.91 35.73 -40.48
N GLY A 524 4.29 36.87 -39.89
CA GLY A 524 5.65 37.41 -39.91
C GLY A 524 6.02 38.16 -41.20
N VAL A 525 5.07 38.29 -42.13
CA VAL A 525 5.22 38.93 -43.45
C VAL A 525 4.33 40.17 -43.54
N SER A 526 3.08 40.05 -43.10
CA SER A 526 2.05 41.09 -43.11
C SER A 526 2.03 41.79 -41.75
N TRP A 527 2.55 43.02 -41.69
CA TRP A 527 2.70 43.77 -40.44
C TRP A 527 1.63 44.85 -40.28
N GLN A 528 1.08 44.94 -39.08
CA GLN A 528 0.15 46.00 -38.67
C GLN A 528 0.82 46.90 -37.62
N ASN A 529 0.66 48.21 -37.75
CA ASN A 529 1.16 49.14 -36.73
C ASN A 529 0.20 49.20 -35.55
N PHE A 530 0.71 48.85 -34.37
CA PHE A 530 -0.05 48.95 -33.14
C PHE A 530 -0.02 50.38 -32.58
N GLY A 531 1.16 51.00 -32.55
CA GLY A 531 1.30 52.39 -32.13
C GLY A 531 2.75 52.83 -31.93
N ASN A 532 2.92 54.10 -31.54
CA ASN A 532 4.22 54.67 -31.16
C ASN A 532 4.17 55.12 -29.69
N PHE A 533 5.21 54.81 -28.94
CA PHE A 533 5.27 54.98 -27.49
C PHE A 533 6.54 55.72 -27.07
N THR A 534 6.45 56.44 -25.95
CA THR A 534 7.61 57.01 -25.26
C THR A 534 7.87 56.20 -23.99
N TRP A 535 9.05 55.58 -23.91
CA TRP A 535 9.48 54.71 -22.84
C TRP A 535 10.46 55.43 -21.90
N GLN A 536 10.35 55.11 -20.61
CA GLN A 536 11.25 55.64 -19.60
C GLN A 536 12.59 54.89 -19.64
N LEU A 537 13.68 55.63 -19.43
CA LEU A 537 14.99 55.02 -19.22
C LEU A 537 15.02 54.32 -17.86
N ALA A 538 15.86 53.28 -17.75
CA ALA A 538 16.05 52.55 -16.52
C ALA A 538 16.82 53.36 -15.47
N SER A 539 16.68 53.01 -14.19
CA SER A 539 17.33 53.73 -13.07
C SER A 539 18.82 53.40 -12.91
N GLY A 540 19.26 52.22 -13.35
CA GLY A 540 20.59 51.67 -13.10
C GLY A 540 20.70 50.88 -11.79
N GLU A 541 19.65 50.85 -10.98
CA GLU A 541 19.60 50.14 -9.70
C GLU A 541 19.34 48.64 -9.90
N GLY A 542 19.88 47.81 -9.00
CA GLY A 542 19.69 46.36 -9.04
C GLY A 542 18.24 45.90 -8.84
N SER A 543 17.41 46.75 -8.22
CA SER A 543 15.99 46.50 -7.93
C SER A 543 15.03 47.16 -8.94
N TYR A 544 15.48 47.48 -10.15
CA TYR A 544 14.66 48.14 -11.17
C TYR A 544 13.53 47.22 -11.67
N GLY A 545 12.28 47.57 -11.36
CA GLY A 545 11.09 46.77 -11.67
C GLY A 545 10.46 46.98 -13.06
N GLY A 546 11.07 47.76 -13.94
CA GLY A 546 10.50 48.08 -15.26
C GLY A 546 9.27 49.00 -15.19
N PHE A 547 8.53 49.08 -16.30
CA PHE A 547 7.27 49.83 -16.41
C PHE A 547 6.25 49.08 -17.28
N ALA A 548 4.97 49.39 -17.11
CA ALA A 548 3.90 48.83 -17.93
C ALA A 548 4.03 49.28 -19.39
N GLY A 549 4.14 48.31 -20.30
CA GLY A 549 4.17 48.54 -21.74
C GLY A 549 2.76 48.69 -22.32
N PRO A 550 2.62 48.64 -23.65
CA PRO A 550 1.32 48.73 -24.29
C PRO A 550 0.37 47.57 -23.92
N ASP A 551 -0.92 47.87 -23.83
CA ASP A 551 -2.01 46.90 -23.69
C ASP A 551 -2.61 46.61 -25.07
N PHE A 552 -2.39 45.40 -25.57
CA PHE A 552 -2.84 44.91 -26.87
C PHE A 552 -4.31 44.50 -26.88
N MET A 553 -5.04 44.59 -25.76
CA MET A 553 -6.49 44.39 -25.68
C MET A 553 -6.99 43.05 -26.25
N GLY A 554 -6.17 42.00 -26.21
CA GLY A 554 -6.51 40.66 -26.69
C GLY A 554 -6.28 40.45 -28.18
N LEU A 555 -5.53 41.33 -28.85
CA LEU A 555 -5.21 41.21 -30.27
C LEU A 555 -4.48 39.90 -30.58
N SER A 556 -4.87 39.29 -31.70
CA SER A 556 -4.27 38.07 -32.22
C SER A 556 -2.92 38.37 -32.90
N ALA A 557 -1.84 37.76 -32.39
CA ALA A 557 -0.51 37.92 -32.95
C ALA A 557 0.39 36.71 -32.64
N ARG A 558 1.30 36.39 -33.57
CA ARG A 558 2.43 35.49 -33.34
C ARG A 558 3.74 36.26 -33.22
N TYR A 559 3.89 37.34 -33.98
CA TYR A 559 5.08 38.15 -34.02
C TYR A 559 4.82 39.56 -33.50
N ILE A 560 5.73 40.07 -32.67
CA ILE A 560 5.72 41.46 -32.18
C ILE A 560 7.09 42.08 -32.45
N LEU A 561 7.10 43.30 -32.98
CA LEU A 561 8.30 44.04 -33.36
C LEU A 561 8.36 45.37 -32.61
N PHE A 562 9.45 45.58 -31.88
CA PHE A 562 9.77 46.87 -31.26
C PHE A 562 10.92 47.54 -32.01
N SER A 563 10.67 48.72 -32.55
CA SER A 563 11.66 49.50 -33.32
C SER A 563 12.02 50.80 -32.62
N CYS A 564 13.30 51.00 -32.33
CA CYS A 564 13.81 52.25 -31.75
C CYS A 564 13.84 53.37 -32.79
N LEU A 565 13.17 54.49 -32.47
CA LEU A 565 13.07 55.70 -33.28
C LEU A 565 13.98 56.83 -32.76
N ASP A 566 14.77 56.59 -31.71
CA ASP A 566 15.66 57.59 -31.13
C ASP A 566 16.68 58.12 -32.16
N PRO A 567 16.98 59.44 -32.15
CA PRO A 567 17.99 60.02 -33.02
C PRO A 567 19.41 59.56 -32.62
N GLY A 568 20.26 59.29 -33.61
CA GLY A 568 21.67 58.94 -33.39
C GLY A 568 22.11 57.60 -34.02
N ILE A 569 23.41 57.29 -33.90
CA ILE A 569 24.05 56.04 -34.36
C ILE A 569 24.67 55.23 -33.22
N ASP A 570 24.44 55.66 -31.98
CA ASP A 570 24.95 55.00 -30.77
C ASP A 570 24.24 53.66 -30.54
N CYS A 571 24.85 52.82 -29.71
CA CYS A 571 24.24 51.55 -29.32
C CYS A 571 22.92 51.76 -28.57
N LYS A 572 21.91 50.94 -28.90
CA LYS A 572 20.62 50.90 -28.22
C LYS A 572 20.32 49.51 -27.69
N GLY A 573 19.75 49.43 -26.50
CA GLY A 573 19.54 48.17 -25.80
C GLY A 573 18.21 48.10 -25.05
N LEU A 574 17.91 46.89 -24.57
CA LEU A 574 16.72 46.55 -23.80
C LEU A 574 17.07 45.45 -22.79
N GLY A 575 16.43 45.45 -21.63
CA GLY A 575 16.64 44.41 -20.61
C GLY A 575 15.76 43.19 -20.88
N LYS A 576 14.48 43.29 -20.52
CA LYS A 576 13.48 42.21 -20.58
C LYS A 576 12.14 42.76 -21.08
N VAL A 577 11.35 41.91 -21.73
CA VAL A 577 9.94 42.17 -22.02
C VAL A 577 9.14 40.93 -21.65
N ALA A 578 8.03 41.14 -20.95
CA ALA A 578 7.05 40.12 -20.65
C ALA A 578 5.74 40.43 -21.39
N PHE A 579 5.19 39.44 -22.07
CA PHE A 579 3.88 39.51 -22.72
C PHE A 579 2.90 38.64 -21.93
N LYS A 580 1.77 39.19 -21.51
CA LYS A 580 0.63 38.41 -21.04
C LYS A 580 -0.17 37.99 -22.27
N ALA A 581 -0.23 36.71 -22.58
CA ALA A 581 -0.92 36.22 -23.76
C ALA A 581 -1.63 34.89 -23.47
N VAL A 582 -2.71 34.61 -24.21
CA VAL A 582 -3.48 33.36 -24.11
C VAL A 582 -3.29 32.56 -25.40
N TYR A 583 -2.86 31.31 -25.26
CA TYR A 583 -2.82 30.35 -26.36
C TYR A 583 -4.24 29.92 -26.70
N CYS A 584 -4.64 29.98 -27.96
CA CYS A 584 -5.98 29.55 -28.40
C CYS A 584 -5.88 28.42 -29.43
N PRO A 585 -6.19 27.17 -29.04
CA PRO A 585 -6.25 26.02 -29.96
C PRO A 585 -7.41 26.10 -30.96
N ASN A 586 -7.36 25.30 -32.03
CA ASN A 586 -8.48 25.20 -32.99
C ASN A 586 -9.73 24.55 -32.35
N GLN A 587 -10.94 25.00 -32.73
CA GLN A 587 -12.21 24.44 -32.28
C GLN A 587 -12.27 22.91 -32.50
N GLY A 588 -12.76 22.17 -31.49
CA GLY A 588 -12.89 20.71 -31.52
C GLY A 588 -11.61 19.95 -31.16
N THR A 589 -10.53 20.66 -30.81
CA THR A 589 -9.31 20.02 -30.27
C THR A 589 -9.63 19.43 -28.89
N ALA A 590 -9.28 18.17 -28.69
CA ALA A 590 -9.46 17.49 -27.40
C ALA A 590 -8.68 18.21 -26.30
N CYS A 591 -9.29 18.29 -25.11
CA CYS A 591 -8.73 18.93 -23.94
C CYS A 591 -9.23 18.22 -22.67
N ASP A 592 -8.82 18.70 -21.51
CA ASP A 592 -9.26 18.20 -20.20
C ASP A 592 -9.48 19.41 -19.30
N ASP A 593 -10.73 19.74 -19.00
CA ASP A 593 -11.10 20.87 -18.12
C ASP A 593 -11.00 20.50 -16.63
N HIS A 594 -10.50 19.28 -16.34
CA HIS A 594 -10.36 18.67 -15.03
C HIS A 594 -11.66 18.65 -14.24
N ASN A 595 -12.81 18.80 -14.89
CA ASN A 595 -14.10 18.63 -14.27
C ASN A 595 -14.42 17.12 -14.21
N PRO A 596 -14.33 16.47 -13.04
CA PRO A 596 -14.57 15.03 -12.93
C PRO A 596 -16.05 14.68 -13.17
N ALA A 597 -16.93 15.68 -13.26
CA ALA A 597 -18.32 15.51 -13.61
C ALA A 597 -18.56 15.57 -15.12
N THR A 598 -17.54 15.71 -15.98
CA THR A 598 -17.68 15.70 -17.44
C THR A 598 -16.72 14.70 -18.12
N THR A 599 -17.01 14.35 -19.37
CA THR A 599 -16.15 13.51 -20.22
C THR A 599 -16.17 14.01 -21.67
N ASN A 600 -15.14 13.64 -22.45
CA ASN A 600 -14.96 14.03 -23.86
C ASN A 600 -14.85 15.56 -24.07
N ASP A 601 -13.94 16.19 -23.33
CA ASP A 601 -13.80 17.66 -23.33
C ASP A 601 -13.09 18.15 -24.60
N GLN A 602 -13.60 19.25 -25.16
CA GLN A 602 -13.07 19.87 -26.37
C GLN A 602 -13.09 21.40 -26.29
N TYR A 603 -12.14 22.06 -26.97
CA TYR A 603 -12.08 23.52 -27.06
C TYR A 603 -13.20 24.09 -27.94
N ASN A 604 -13.93 25.09 -27.44
CA ASN A 604 -14.95 25.85 -28.18
C ASN A 604 -14.36 27.08 -28.92
N ASP A 605 -15.22 27.86 -29.59
CA ASP A 605 -14.83 29.07 -30.36
C ASP A 605 -14.35 30.23 -29.48
N GLU A 606 -14.61 30.14 -28.19
CA GLU A 606 -14.19 31.07 -27.14
C GLU A 606 -12.88 30.65 -26.45
N CYS A 607 -12.22 29.59 -26.95
CA CYS A 607 -11.01 28.98 -26.39
C CYS A 607 -11.20 28.35 -24.99
N GLU A 608 -12.43 27.96 -24.63
CA GLU A 608 -12.75 27.27 -23.37
C GLU A 608 -12.80 25.75 -23.59
N CYS A 609 -12.20 24.99 -22.68
CA CYS A 609 -12.31 23.55 -22.65
C CYS A 609 -13.61 23.16 -21.93
N VAL A 610 -14.51 22.42 -22.58
CA VAL A 610 -15.81 22.04 -22.01
C VAL A 610 -16.18 20.59 -22.35
N GLY A 611 -16.67 19.84 -21.36
CA GLY A 611 -17.06 18.43 -21.48
C GLY A 611 -18.56 18.10 -21.41
N ILE A 612 -18.90 16.80 -21.51
CA ILE A 612 -20.26 16.23 -21.41
C ILE A 612 -20.50 15.63 -20.02
N ASN A 613 -21.57 16.02 -19.31
CA ASN A 613 -21.81 15.58 -17.93
C ASN A 613 -21.92 14.05 -17.73
N LEU A 614 -21.21 13.51 -16.73
CA LEU A 614 -21.35 12.17 -16.17
C LEU A 614 -22.62 12.07 -15.30
N LEU A 615 -23.32 10.95 -15.36
CA LEU A 615 -24.59 10.73 -14.69
C LEU A 615 -24.41 9.79 -13.48
N GLU A 616 -25.14 10.04 -12.37
CA GLU A 616 -24.98 9.38 -11.05
C GLU A 616 -25.74 8.04 -10.91
N ASN A 617 -25.25 7.13 -10.06
CA ASN A 617 -25.94 5.88 -9.68
C ASN A 617 -27.13 6.17 -8.74
N LEU A 618 -28.34 5.77 -9.14
CA LEU A 618 -29.54 6.02 -8.34
C LEU A 618 -29.69 5.07 -7.14
N CYS A 619 -28.91 3.99 -7.10
CA CYS A 619 -28.86 3.03 -5.98
C CYS A 619 -30.21 2.41 -5.63
N GLU A 620 -31.09 2.26 -6.61
CA GLU A 620 -32.44 1.75 -6.41
C GLU A 620 -32.53 0.23 -6.57
N GLU A 621 -31.79 -0.32 -7.53
CA GLU A 621 -31.87 -1.73 -7.92
C GLU A 621 -30.57 -2.48 -7.61
N GLN A 622 -30.67 -3.71 -7.08
CA GLN A 622 -29.49 -4.50 -6.71
C GLN A 622 -28.66 -4.91 -7.95
N PHE A 623 -29.35 -5.29 -9.02
CA PHE A 623 -28.78 -5.63 -10.32
C PHE A 623 -29.79 -5.24 -11.41
N VAL A 624 -29.31 -4.83 -12.58
CA VAL A 624 -30.16 -4.54 -13.75
C VAL A 624 -29.74 -5.47 -14.88
N ILE A 625 -30.64 -6.35 -15.33
CA ILE A 625 -30.40 -7.26 -16.45
C ILE A 625 -31.37 -6.91 -17.57
N LEU A 626 -30.84 -6.36 -18.66
CA LEU A 626 -31.57 -5.92 -19.84
C LEU A 626 -31.45 -6.97 -20.94
N GLY A 627 -32.60 -7.41 -21.45
CA GLY A 627 -32.70 -8.44 -22.49
C GLY A 627 -32.42 -7.92 -23.90
N ASP A 628 -32.69 -8.75 -24.89
CA ASP A 628 -32.55 -8.40 -26.31
C ASP A 628 -33.73 -7.54 -26.79
N SER A 629 -33.61 -6.22 -26.63
CA SER A 629 -34.62 -5.23 -27.02
C SER A 629 -33.98 -3.85 -27.21
N MET A 630 -34.66 -2.92 -27.88
CA MET A 630 -34.20 -1.53 -27.98
C MET A 630 -34.46 -0.78 -26.66
N LEU A 631 -33.41 -0.18 -26.09
CA LEU A 631 -33.51 0.61 -24.86
C LEU A 631 -34.06 2.00 -25.16
N ILE A 632 -34.78 2.56 -24.19
CA ILE A 632 -35.11 3.99 -24.27
C ILE A 632 -33.94 4.76 -23.65
N PRO A 633 -33.54 5.91 -24.21
CA PRO A 633 -32.46 6.71 -23.63
C PRO A 633 -32.74 7.06 -22.16
N ASN A 634 -31.92 6.52 -21.27
CA ASN A 634 -32.06 6.70 -19.82
C ASN A 634 -30.78 6.26 -19.08
N ASN A 635 -30.76 6.50 -17.77
CA ASN A 635 -29.76 5.97 -16.85
C ASN A 635 -30.22 4.64 -16.28
N TYR A 636 -29.53 3.58 -16.69
CA TYR A 636 -29.70 2.25 -16.12
C TYR A 636 -28.61 2.06 -15.08
N SER A 637 -29.00 2.08 -13.80
CA SER A 637 -28.06 2.01 -12.69
C SER A 637 -28.40 0.88 -11.73
N ALA A 638 -27.37 0.29 -11.12
CA ALA A 638 -27.50 -0.81 -10.18
C ALA A 638 -26.43 -0.73 -9.08
N ILE A 639 -26.79 -1.18 -7.88
CA ILE A 639 -25.89 -1.26 -6.72
C ILE A 639 -24.69 -2.17 -7.01
N GLN A 640 -24.92 -3.29 -7.71
CA GLN A 640 -23.85 -4.25 -7.99
C GLN A 640 -23.43 -4.24 -9.46
N TYR A 641 -24.34 -4.51 -10.39
CA TYR A 641 -24.00 -4.54 -11.82
C TYR A 641 -25.18 -4.31 -12.75
N VAL A 642 -24.85 -3.80 -13.94
CA VAL A 642 -25.75 -3.72 -15.09
C VAL A 642 -25.27 -4.70 -16.15
N GLN A 643 -26.16 -5.52 -16.69
CA GLN A 643 -25.88 -6.47 -17.75
C GLN A 643 -26.87 -6.26 -18.90
N SER A 644 -26.40 -6.22 -20.14
CA SER A 644 -27.27 -5.93 -21.29
C SER A 644 -26.88 -6.69 -22.55
N MET A 645 -27.89 -7.14 -23.30
CA MET A 645 -27.80 -7.58 -24.71
C MET A 645 -28.58 -6.63 -25.63
N SER A 646 -28.90 -5.43 -25.16
CA SER A 646 -29.87 -4.55 -25.79
C SER A 646 -29.26 -3.63 -26.86
N GLN A 647 -30.11 -2.99 -27.67
CA GLN A 647 -29.70 -2.02 -28.67
C GLN A 647 -29.98 -0.57 -28.23
N ILE A 648 -29.06 0.37 -28.51
CA ILE A 648 -29.19 1.80 -28.17
C ILE A 648 -29.53 2.63 -29.41
N SER A 649 -30.54 3.50 -29.30
CA SER A 649 -31.00 4.40 -30.36
C SER A 649 -30.18 5.69 -30.47
N SER A 650 -30.13 6.27 -31.67
CA SER A 650 -29.45 7.54 -31.98
C SER A 650 -30.06 8.79 -31.30
N ASN A 651 -29.25 9.85 -31.17
CA ASN A 651 -29.61 11.23 -30.78
C ASN A 651 -29.82 11.56 -29.29
N GLN A 652 -29.68 10.61 -28.35
CA GLN A 652 -29.72 10.89 -26.90
C GLN A 652 -28.72 10.01 -26.14
N ALA A 653 -28.30 10.46 -24.95
CA ALA A 653 -27.36 9.74 -24.10
C ALA A 653 -28.04 8.59 -23.33
N THR A 654 -27.44 7.40 -23.37
CA THR A 654 -27.83 6.25 -22.54
C THR A 654 -26.66 5.84 -21.66
N SER A 655 -26.91 5.61 -20.37
CA SER A 655 -25.84 5.32 -19.41
C SER A 655 -26.05 4.01 -18.68
N PHE A 656 -24.99 3.20 -18.55
CA PHE A 656 -24.94 2.01 -17.70
C PHE A 656 -24.00 2.26 -16.53
N ILE A 657 -24.54 2.16 -15.31
CA ILE A 657 -23.81 2.49 -14.09
C ILE A 657 -23.90 1.33 -13.10
N GLY A 658 -22.82 0.58 -12.91
CA GLY A 658 -22.77 -0.56 -11.99
C GLY A 658 -21.81 -0.30 -10.83
N GLY A 659 -22.14 -0.71 -9.61
CA GLY A 659 -21.22 -0.52 -8.48
C GLY A 659 -19.95 -1.39 -8.53
N ALA A 660 -19.95 -2.51 -9.24
CA ALA A 660 -18.78 -3.39 -9.36
C ALA A 660 -18.38 -3.64 -10.82
N TYR A 661 -19.34 -3.84 -11.73
CA TYR A 661 -19.06 -4.05 -13.15
C TYR A 661 -20.27 -3.73 -14.03
N VAL A 662 -20.02 -3.45 -15.31
CA VAL A 662 -21.02 -3.36 -16.37
C VAL A 662 -20.69 -4.42 -17.43
N VAL A 663 -21.66 -5.25 -17.80
CA VAL A 663 -21.46 -6.37 -18.74
C VAL A 663 -22.28 -6.14 -20.00
N MET A 664 -21.58 -5.93 -21.12
CA MET A 664 -22.17 -5.94 -22.46
C MET A 664 -22.05 -7.34 -23.04
N ASN A 665 -23.15 -8.08 -23.05
CA ASN A 665 -23.18 -9.42 -23.59
C ASN A 665 -23.25 -9.40 -25.13
N PRO A 666 -22.81 -10.47 -25.81
CA PRO A 666 -22.97 -10.62 -27.25
C PRO A 666 -24.43 -10.36 -27.68
N GLY A 667 -24.63 -9.44 -28.62
CA GLY A 667 -25.94 -8.92 -29.04
C GLY A 667 -26.18 -7.44 -28.69
N PHE A 668 -25.34 -6.85 -27.84
CA PHE A 668 -25.37 -5.41 -27.58
C PHE A 668 -24.91 -4.59 -28.81
N GLU A 669 -25.72 -3.63 -29.24
CA GLU A 669 -25.49 -2.81 -30.45
C GLU A 669 -25.84 -1.33 -30.22
N SER A 670 -25.20 -0.42 -30.96
CA SER A 670 -25.47 1.03 -30.90
C SER A 670 -25.63 1.61 -32.30
N GLU A 671 -26.62 2.48 -32.49
CA GLU A 671 -26.81 3.23 -33.75
C GLU A 671 -25.77 4.34 -33.92
N GLU A 672 -25.51 4.74 -35.17
CA GLU A 672 -24.61 5.84 -35.53
C GLU A 672 -25.12 7.18 -34.94
N GLY A 673 -24.25 7.91 -34.25
CA GLY A 673 -24.61 9.17 -33.57
C GLY A 673 -25.28 9.00 -32.20
N ALA A 674 -25.37 7.78 -31.66
CA ALA A 674 -25.75 7.57 -30.26
C ALA A 674 -24.59 7.92 -29.31
N VAL A 675 -24.92 8.48 -28.15
CA VAL A 675 -23.98 8.73 -27.06
C VAL A 675 -24.20 7.66 -25.99
N PHE A 676 -23.20 6.81 -25.75
CA PHE A 676 -23.27 5.76 -24.74
C PHE A 676 -22.19 5.97 -23.67
N ILE A 677 -22.60 5.91 -22.41
CA ILE A 677 -21.73 6.08 -21.24
C ILE A 677 -21.79 4.80 -20.39
N ALA A 678 -20.63 4.25 -20.02
CA ALA A 678 -20.54 3.14 -19.07
C ALA A 678 -19.59 3.54 -17.93
N ALA A 679 -20.06 3.48 -16.69
CA ALA A 679 -19.32 3.92 -15.51
C ALA A 679 -19.44 2.94 -14.35
N ILE A 680 -18.44 2.94 -13.47
CA ILE A 680 -18.48 2.28 -12.18
C ILE A 680 -18.68 3.35 -11.11
N ASP A 681 -19.82 3.31 -10.43
CA ASP A 681 -20.17 4.24 -9.35
C ASP A 681 -20.82 3.44 -8.22
N THR A 682 -20.13 3.39 -7.08
CA THR A 682 -20.50 2.57 -5.93
C THR A 682 -21.51 3.29 -5.05
N CYS A 683 -22.55 2.60 -4.61
CA CYS A 683 -23.59 3.13 -3.72
C CYS A 683 -23.14 3.38 -2.26
N SER A 684 -21.86 3.61 -2.03
CA SER A 684 -21.22 3.79 -0.71
C SER A 684 -20.85 5.23 -0.38
N SER A 685 -21.20 6.22 -1.20
CA SER A 685 -20.91 7.62 -0.93
C SER A 685 -21.87 8.23 0.11
N THR A 686 -21.51 8.09 1.39
CA THR A 686 -22.01 8.99 2.44
C THR A 686 -21.18 10.27 2.47
N THR A 687 -21.54 11.21 1.58
CA THR A 687 -21.37 12.68 1.72
C THR A 687 -22.11 13.31 0.54
N ALA A 688 -23.29 13.92 0.61
CA ALA A 688 -23.94 14.70 1.65
C ALA A 688 -25.48 14.56 1.60
N ASN A 689 -26.10 14.06 2.68
CA ASN A 689 -27.48 14.35 3.14
C ASN A 689 -27.93 13.35 4.24
N GLY A 690 -27.16 13.31 5.33
CA GLY A 690 -27.36 12.40 6.47
C GLY A 690 -28.68 12.52 7.27
N SER A 691 -29.72 13.21 6.78
CA SER A 691 -30.96 13.42 7.56
C SER A 691 -32.19 12.65 7.07
N ARG A 692 -32.15 11.90 5.96
CA ARG A 692 -33.35 11.19 5.44
C ARG A 692 -33.29 9.66 5.49
N ILE A 693 -32.10 9.07 5.52
CA ILE A 693 -31.94 7.61 5.46
C ILE A 693 -32.08 6.96 6.86
N ALA A 694 -31.50 7.57 7.90
CA ALA A 694 -31.65 7.09 9.28
C ALA A 694 -33.12 7.04 9.76
N ALA A 695 -33.94 8.01 9.34
CA ALA A 695 -35.36 8.07 9.70
C ALA A 695 -36.24 7.04 8.95
N ARG A 696 -35.80 6.54 7.79
CA ARG A 696 -36.55 5.55 6.98
C ARG A 696 -36.15 4.12 7.33
N MET A 697 -34.90 3.87 7.70
CA MET A 697 -34.43 2.52 8.09
C MET A 697 -34.98 2.07 9.45
N ALA A 698 -35.23 3.00 10.38
CA ALA A 698 -35.87 2.69 11.67
C ALA A 698 -37.33 2.19 11.55
N LYS A 699 -38.01 2.39 10.41
CA LYS A 699 -39.41 2.00 10.19
C LYS A 699 -39.62 0.68 9.42
N ARG A 700 -38.56 0.02 8.93
CA ARG A 700 -38.68 -1.15 8.04
C ARG A 700 -38.15 -2.48 8.60
N GLN A 701 -37.67 -2.52 9.84
CA GLN A 701 -37.19 -3.76 10.48
C GLN A 701 -38.29 -4.76 10.91
N ALA A 702 -39.50 -4.67 10.33
CA ALA A 702 -40.58 -5.60 10.63
C ALA A 702 -41.48 -5.86 9.41
N LYS A 703 -40.97 -6.54 8.37
CA LYS A 703 -41.78 -7.43 7.51
C LYS A 703 -40.88 -8.25 6.59
N LYS A 704 -41.11 -9.57 6.57
CA LYS A 704 -40.45 -10.56 5.70
C LYS A 704 -40.65 -10.23 4.21
N PRO A 705 -39.74 -10.67 3.31
CA PRO A 705 -39.86 -10.46 1.88
C PRO A 705 -41.10 -11.20 1.35
N VAL A 706 -41.91 -10.51 0.55
CA VAL A 706 -43.02 -11.08 -0.21
C VAL A 706 -42.56 -11.08 -1.66
N ASP A 707 -42.23 -12.25 -2.22
CA ASP A 707 -41.77 -12.43 -3.62
C ASP A 707 -42.91 -12.32 -4.66
N GLN A 708 -44.01 -11.64 -4.34
CA GLN A 708 -45.10 -11.40 -5.29
C GLN A 708 -45.58 -9.95 -5.19
N PRO A 709 -45.73 -9.24 -6.33
CA PRO A 709 -46.24 -7.88 -6.33
C PRO A 709 -47.68 -7.86 -5.81
N GLU A 710 -48.08 -6.78 -5.12
CA GLU A 710 -49.46 -6.61 -4.61
C GLU A 710 -50.53 -6.72 -5.71
N LYS A 711 -50.15 -6.52 -6.98
CA LYS A 711 -51.01 -6.66 -8.15
C LYS A 711 -50.26 -7.35 -9.30
N MET A 712 -50.83 -8.45 -9.81
CA MET A 712 -50.20 -9.30 -10.83
C MET A 712 -50.26 -8.73 -12.26
N MET A 713 -51.18 -7.80 -12.51
CA MET A 713 -51.35 -7.11 -13.80
C MET A 713 -51.86 -5.69 -13.55
N THR A 714 -51.40 -4.74 -14.38
CA THR A 714 -51.93 -3.37 -14.46
C THR A 714 -52.19 -2.99 -15.92
N VAL A 715 -53.38 -2.46 -16.21
CA VAL A 715 -53.76 -1.94 -17.53
C VAL A 715 -53.79 -0.42 -17.47
N LEU A 716 -52.94 0.23 -18.27
CA LEU A 716 -52.81 1.67 -18.37
C LEU A 716 -53.22 2.12 -19.77
N GLN A 717 -54.31 2.88 -19.86
CA GLN A 717 -54.68 3.56 -21.08
C GLN A 717 -54.24 5.01 -21.02
N ASN A 718 -53.50 5.46 -22.03
CA ASN A 718 -53.11 6.86 -22.12
C ASN A 718 -54.33 7.70 -22.50
N ALA A 719 -54.52 8.85 -21.83
CA ALA A 719 -55.78 9.59 -21.84
C ALA A 719 -56.18 10.17 -23.22
N ASP A 720 -55.18 10.33 -24.11
CA ASP A 720 -55.29 11.06 -25.39
C ASP A 720 -54.91 10.22 -26.63
N ASN A 721 -54.82 8.89 -26.54
CA ASN A 721 -54.58 8.05 -27.71
C ASN A 721 -55.25 6.67 -27.66
N ASP A 722 -55.20 5.96 -28.80
CA ASP A 722 -55.74 4.61 -28.96
C ASP A 722 -54.81 3.52 -28.40
N ILE A 723 -53.83 3.84 -27.54
CA ILE A 723 -52.81 2.89 -27.08
C ILE A 723 -53.08 2.49 -25.64
N VAL A 724 -53.08 1.18 -25.41
CA VAL A 724 -53.19 0.56 -24.09
C VAL A 724 -51.92 -0.25 -23.82
N ASP A 725 -51.35 -0.01 -22.64
CA ASP A 725 -50.21 -0.75 -22.10
C ASP A 725 -50.67 -1.69 -20.99
N VAL A 726 -50.37 -2.97 -21.14
CA VAL A 726 -50.61 -3.99 -20.12
C VAL A 726 -49.29 -4.42 -19.55
N THR A 727 -49.11 -4.22 -18.26
CA THR A 727 -47.95 -4.71 -17.51
C THR A 727 -48.37 -5.90 -16.66
N PHE A 728 -47.57 -6.96 -16.62
CA PHE A 728 -47.89 -8.18 -15.86
C PHE A 728 -46.63 -8.86 -15.34
N TYR A 729 -46.77 -9.58 -14.23
CA TYR A 729 -45.66 -10.27 -13.58
C TYR A 729 -45.76 -11.79 -13.75
N VAL A 730 -44.67 -12.41 -14.21
CA VAL A 730 -44.55 -13.87 -14.32
C VAL A 730 -43.58 -14.34 -13.24
N PRO A 731 -44.00 -15.17 -12.27
CA PRO A 731 -43.20 -15.59 -11.12
C PRO A 731 -42.20 -16.71 -11.42
N GLY A 732 -42.10 -17.17 -12.67
CA GLY A 732 -41.25 -18.28 -13.09
C GLY A 732 -41.68 -18.84 -14.44
N LYS A 733 -41.18 -20.01 -14.83
CA LYS A 733 -41.54 -20.63 -16.10
C LYS A 733 -43.06 -20.92 -16.15
N ALA A 734 -43.79 -20.27 -17.05
CA ALA A 734 -45.24 -20.41 -17.15
C ALA A 734 -45.79 -20.09 -18.55
N ASP A 735 -46.85 -20.81 -18.94
CA ASP A 735 -47.69 -20.44 -20.07
C ASP A 735 -48.60 -19.28 -19.69
N VAL A 736 -48.45 -18.17 -20.42
CA VAL A 736 -49.20 -16.93 -20.20
C VAL A 736 -50.13 -16.67 -21.37
N LYS A 737 -51.40 -16.38 -21.04
CA LYS A 737 -52.38 -15.86 -22.00
C LYS A 737 -52.96 -14.54 -21.51
N LEU A 738 -52.95 -13.51 -22.36
CA LEU A 738 -53.67 -12.25 -22.15
C LEU A 738 -54.80 -12.11 -23.16
N GLU A 739 -56.01 -11.91 -22.67
CA GLU A 739 -57.25 -11.89 -23.47
C GLU A 739 -58.14 -10.71 -23.11
N ILE A 740 -58.75 -10.09 -24.12
CA ILE A 740 -59.71 -8.99 -24.00
C ILE A 740 -61.12 -9.57 -24.00
N LEU A 741 -61.92 -9.21 -23.00
CA LEU A 741 -63.32 -9.60 -22.85
C LEU A 741 -64.25 -8.39 -22.95
N ASP A 742 -65.44 -8.58 -23.54
CA ASP A 742 -66.50 -7.57 -23.57
C ASP A 742 -67.17 -7.36 -22.21
N GLU A 743 -68.15 -6.46 -22.11
CA GLU A 743 -68.85 -6.15 -20.86
C GLU A 743 -69.63 -7.36 -20.29
N GLN A 744 -70.03 -8.31 -21.14
CA GLN A 744 -70.68 -9.57 -20.75
C GLN A 744 -69.67 -10.71 -20.50
N LEU A 745 -68.36 -10.41 -20.51
CA LEU A 745 -67.23 -11.32 -20.32
C LEU A 745 -67.05 -12.37 -21.44
N ASN A 746 -67.54 -12.12 -22.65
CA ASN A 746 -67.23 -12.97 -23.81
C ASN A 746 -65.87 -12.57 -24.41
N PRO A 747 -65.05 -13.53 -24.87
CA PRO A 747 -63.74 -13.23 -25.44
C PRO A 747 -63.85 -12.53 -26.80
N VAL A 748 -63.19 -11.37 -26.88
CA VAL A 748 -63.14 -10.53 -28.08
C VAL A 748 -61.84 -10.75 -28.84
N ASN A 749 -60.70 -10.82 -28.14
CA ASN A 749 -59.40 -11.04 -28.79
C ASN A 749 -58.31 -11.53 -27.82
N VAL A 750 -57.35 -12.32 -28.30
CA VAL A 750 -56.17 -12.78 -27.54
C VAL A 750 -54.95 -12.00 -28.00
N ILE A 751 -54.28 -11.31 -27.07
CA ILE A 751 -53.14 -10.42 -27.39
C ILE A 751 -51.78 -11.04 -27.08
N ILE A 752 -51.73 -12.03 -26.19
CA ILE A 752 -50.54 -12.87 -25.93
C ILE A 752 -51.00 -14.29 -25.67
N GLN A 753 -50.28 -15.26 -26.23
CA GLN A 753 -50.28 -16.66 -25.82
C GLN A 753 -48.86 -17.21 -26.01
N HIS A 754 -48.09 -17.31 -24.93
CA HIS A 754 -46.66 -17.60 -24.99
C HIS A 754 -46.15 -18.31 -23.73
N GLU A 755 -45.18 -19.21 -23.88
CA GLU A 755 -44.47 -19.89 -22.78
C GLU A 755 -43.27 -19.03 -22.36
N TYR A 756 -43.37 -18.38 -21.21
CA TYR A 756 -42.26 -17.61 -20.65
C TYR A 756 -41.38 -18.55 -19.82
N THR A 757 -40.07 -18.53 -20.05
CA THR A 757 -39.11 -19.41 -19.37
C THR A 757 -38.50 -18.79 -18.12
N ASN A 758 -38.58 -17.47 -17.98
CA ASN A 758 -37.94 -16.71 -16.92
C ASN A 758 -38.97 -15.95 -16.09
N MET A 759 -38.64 -15.73 -14.81
CA MET A 759 -39.39 -14.86 -13.92
C MET A 759 -39.13 -13.39 -14.27
N GLY A 760 -40.14 -12.53 -14.21
CA GLY A 760 -39.96 -11.09 -14.42
C GLY A 760 -41.25 -10.30 -14.70
N HIS A 761 -41.10 -8.98 -14.77
CA HIS A 761 -42.16 -8.08 -15.23
C HIS A 761 -42.10 -7.91 -16.75
N TYR A 762 -43.24 -8.01 -17.40
CA TYR A 762 -43.39 -7.90 -18.84
C TYR A 762 -44.43 -6.86 -19.20
N SER A 763 -44.29 -6.25 -20.36
CA SER A 763 -45.24 -5.27 -20.88
C SER A 763 -45.69 -5.62 -22.29
N LYS A 764 -46.97 -5.43 -22.58
CA LYS A 764 -47.55 -5.54 -23.91
C LYS A 764 -48.34 -4.30 -24.25
N ARG A 765 -47.95 -3.67 -25.35
CA ARG A 765 -48.65 -2.54 -25.94
C ARG A 765 -49.55 -3.00 -27.08
N PHE A 766 -50.78 -2.50 -27.12
CA PHE A 766 -51.68 -2.70 -28.26
C PHE A 766 -52.57 -1.47 -28.49
N ARG A 767 -53.25 -1.43 -29.65
CA ARG A 767 -54.13 -0.33 -30.04
C ARG A 767 -55.61 -0.71 -29.95
N THR A 768 -56.47 0.20 -29.48
CA THR A 768 -57.91 0.00 -29.26
C THR A 768 -58.78 0.40 -30.44
N LYS A 769 -58.22 0.93 -31.55
CA LYS A 769 -58.97 1.37 -32.75
C LYS A 769 -59.94 0.36 -33.38
N LYS A 770 -59.83 -0.92 -33.06
CA LYS A 770 -60.69 -2.00 -33.56
C LYS A 770 -61.69 -2.50 -32.52
N LEU A 771 -61.80 -1.81 -31.39
CA LEU A 771 -62.78 -2.04 -30.34
C LEU A 771 -63.75 -0.85 -30.37
N ASP A 772 -65.04 -1.13 -30.18
CA ASP A 772 -66.05 -0.08 -30.08
C ASP A 772 -65.89 0.68 -28.74
N SER A 773 -66.41 1.90 -28.65
CA SER A 773 -66.39 2.65 -27.38
C SER A 773 -67.21 1.91 -26.32
N GLY A 774 -66.62 1.59 -25.16
CA GLY A 774 -67.25 0.76 -24.15
C GLY A 774 -66.31 0.27 -23.06
N LEU A 775 -66.86 -0.47 -22.10
CA LEU A 775 -66.09 -1.04 -21.00
C LEU A 775 -65.59 -2.45 -21.38
N TYR A 776 -64.30 -2.69 -21.24
CA TYR A 776 -63.66 -3.98 -21.51
C TYR A 776 -62.92 -4.48 -20.28
N THR A 777 -62.66 -5.79 -20.24
CA THR A 777 -61.88 -6.43 -19.17
C THR A 777 -60.68 -7.17 -19.76
N MET A 778 -59.50 -6.97 -19.19
CA MET A 778 -58.29 -7.75 -19.52
C MET A 778 -58.26 -8.94 -18.59
N ALA A 779 -58.11 -10.14 -19.16
CA ALA A 779 -57.92 -11.38 -18.44
C ALA A 779 -56.48 -11.87 -18.61
N TYR A 780 -55.76 -12.01 -17.50
CA TYR A 780 -54.42 -12.58 -17.43
C TYR A 780 -54.47 -13.99 -16.86
N HIS A 781 -54.24 -14.99 -17.71
CA HIS A 781 -54.22 -16.40 -17.34
C HIS A 781 -52.79 -16.88 -17.16
N MET A 782 -52.55 -17.53 -16.02
CA MET A 782 -51.26 -18.11 -15.69
C MET A 782 -51.45 -19.30 -14.74
N GLY A 783 -50.94 -20.48 -15.10
CA GLY A 783 -50.89 -21.65 -14.20
C GLY A 783 -52.24 -22.08 -13.62
N GLY A 784 -53.34 -21.86 -14.34
CA GLY A 784 -54.71 -22.16 -13.89
C GLY A 784 -55.39 -21.04 -13.09
N GLN A 785 -54.69 -19.94 -12.77
CA GLN A 785 -55.27 -18.75 -12.16
C GLN A 785 -55.56 -17.67 -13.20
N THR A 786 -56.59 -16.85 -12.97
CA THR A 786 -56.94 -15.74 -13.86
C THR A 786 -57.14 -14.45 -13.06
N TYR A 787 -56.46 -13.39 -13.50
CA TYR A 787 -56.53 -12.04 -12.93
C TYR A 787 -57.26 -11.12 -13.90
N TYR A 788 -58.12 -10.25 -13.39
CA TYR A 788 -58.96 -9.38 -14.22
C TYR A 788 -58.72 -7.92 -13.91
N GLU A 789 -58.72 -7.10 -14.96
CA GLU A 789 -58.66 -5.65 -14.81
C GLU A 789 -59.51 -4.94 -15.85
N LYS A 790 -60.38 -4.04 -15.39
CA LYS A 790 -61.30 -3.31 -16.25
C LYS A 790 -60.68 -2.01 -16.72
N TRP A 791 -60.94 -1.65 -17.97
CA TRP A 791 -60.62 -0.35 -18.51
C TRP A 791 -61.70 0.08 -19.53
N SER A 792 -61.80 1.37 -19.82
CA SER A 792 -62.82 1.92 -20.72
C SER A 792 -62.18 2.43 -22.01
N VAL A 793 -62.61 1.91 -23.15
CA VAL A 793 -62.26 2.49 -24.46
C VAL A 793 -63.21 3.67 -24.70
N LYS A 794 -62.65 4.87 -24.83
CA LYS A 794 -63.41 6.10 -25.10
C LYS A 794 -63.90 6.17 -26.54
#